data_AF-A0A524DCG5-F1
#
_entry.id   AF-A0A524DCG5-F1
#
_cell.length_a   1.000
_cell.length_b   1.000
_cell.length_c   1.000
_cell.angle_alpha   90.00
_cell.angle_beta   90.00
_cell.angle_gamma   90.00
#
_symmetry.space_group_name_H-M   'P 1'
#
loop_
_entity.id
_entity.type
_entity.pdbx_description
1 polymer ?
#
loop_
_entity_poly.entity_id
_entity_poly.type
_entity_poly.pdbx_seq_one_letter_code
_entity_poly.pdbx_strand_id
1 'polypeptide(L)'
;MESKPSFFRQLIEGKKLTFLVGAGCSIDPPSCLPSGEDMIKNLIRLTCIESEIQNLLNIKQMMFEPLVEIIRDQLDSELKILDYFGECNKPNLQHFFLAEMLQKGNFVITTNFDFLIEHALVQLGFPKREIVPVITQRDFEKYSNPKYLSEKGKKAVYKLHGSAKNIIRKRNAKDSLIKTIQSIGSGEKGENIFKYEPFKRPLFDHLSRNPTLVIMGYSGNNDIDIIPSLKVIEGFQNLIWLKHIEDDGGNEKIYKINSENIESLDKSDKVTQLLIEIFNLNNFDHIYMVKGNTKRIVEELIEKKFPVKEEQFSLDPIKWSKENINFENIFNKYSIPYKIYRKYNMLNDAMRCLQKLLSLSEKKNELYWKSFTLNYIGELEFSKGNYSKALDLYLNSLKILKQLDKPSLEVICLNNIGITHDTMEHFTNALKRFKEALMINKKLRNPKGEMKCFTKIASLYFSQNKLSEAMTFYKKALNVSENLDDLSNRVEILNKIGVIYEKQRNNSNAMTYYKEALRISKSLCDFFRKSKIINNIGWVYYKQGEFSKSLEFYNKLLHIEEKLGNLSGEVKTLNIIGIVYESQGKFKKALKFYEKSLKKAEKLGDLQEIPSIINNIAWIYKKQGNFNRALEFFKKGLKINEKKGDKKEKIRSYTNIGLIYYLLGKHEEALTEFNNVLRLAKNEEDSSKKSEILKDIGALYKEQEKYDQALKFFKRALTIDQELNNSIGKLTDLNNIASIYENKKNFSKAIRIYEKILKITEQSEHISNRIVCLNELGEIYRKQEKYSKALDYLKRALNNCEKTNDYSYKFAILNSLASIYYEKENYKEALHRLKEASKISRPSNEYKEQALLNWKIGIIYSKMGEKNNALEYLENSLALYKEIGLEDMEKKVKTHINKLSNKIIQ
;
A
#
# COMPACT_ATOMS: atom_id res chain seq x y z
N MET A 1 37.48 14.78 -49.22
CA MET A 1 36.49 15.38 -48.31
C MET A 1 36.67 14.69 -46.97
N GLU A 2 37.34 15.32 -46.02
CA GLU A 2 37.47 14.79 -44.66
C GLU A 2 36.08 14.75 -44.02
N SER A 3 35.59 13.54 -43.74
CA SER A 3 34.33 13.35 -43.02
C SER A 3 34.46 13.98 -41.64
N LYS A 4 33.61 14.97 -41.31
CA LYS A 4 33.48 15.44 -39.93
C LYS A 4 33.25 14.22 -39.03
N PRO A 5 34.03 14.02 -37.96
CA PRO A 5 33.84 12.88 -37.08
C PRO A 5 32.44 12.94 -36.49
N SER A 6 31.72 11.81 -36.50
CA SER A 6 30.40 11.70 -35.88
C SER A 6 30.42 12.29 -34.47
N PHE A 7 29.41 13.06 -34.10
CA PHE A 7 29.31 13.62 -32.75
C PHE A 7 29.07 12.53 -31.70
N PHE A 8 28.50 11.38 -32.08
CA PHE A 8 28.46 10.20 -31.20
C PHE A 8 29.87 9.70 -30.86
N ARG A 9 30.83 9.72 -31.81
CA ARG A 9 32.25 9.44 -31.54
C ARG A 9 32.79 10.33 -30.42
N GLN A 10 32.52 11.63 -30.48
CA GLN A 10 32.94 12.59 -29.45
C GLN A 10 32.31 12.30 -28.07
N LEU A 11 31.06 11.81 -28.04
CA LEU A 11 30.40 11.46 -26.77
C LEU A 11 31.02 10.24 -26.08
N ILE A 12 31.65 9.33 -26.82
CA ILE A 12 32.17 8.07 -26.30
C ILE A 12 33.70 7.99 -26.24
N GLU A 13 34.40 8.87 -26.95
CA GLU A 13 35.86 8.88 -27.07
C GLU A 13 36.56 9.06 -25.71
N GLY A 14 37.58 8.24 -25.45
CA GLY A 14 38.33 8.25 -24.19
C GLY A 14 37.58 7.76 -22.95
N LYS A 15 36.30 7.36 -23.08
CA LYS A 15 35.46 6.92 -21.96
C LYS A 15 35.43 5.39 -21.84
N LYS A 16 35.24 4.93 -20.61
CA LYS A 16 34.92 3.52 -20.33
C LYS A 16 33.42 3.30 -20.46
N LEU A 17 33.03 2.40 -21.36
CA LEU A 17 31.65 2.21 -21.78
C LEU A 17 31.09 0.87 -21.27
N THR A 18 29.81 0.89 -20.90
CA THR A 18 28.99 -0.31 -20.75
C THR A 18 27.91 -0.27 -21.83
N PHE A 19 27.86 -1.29 -22.69
CA PHE A 19 26.83 -1.44 -23.72
C PHE A 19 25.72 -2.35 -23.21
N LEU A 20 24.47 -1.90 -23.35
CA LEU A 20 23.26 -2.69 -23.18
C LEU A 20 22.59 -2.84 -24.55
N VAL A 21 22.51 -4.08 -25.02
CA VAL A 21 22.24 -4.41 -26.42
C VAL A 21 20.95 -5.21 -26.55
N GLY A 22 20.00 -4.66 -27.31
CA GLY A 22 18.73 -5.30 -27.65
C GLY A 22 18.70 -5.93 -29.04
N ALA A 23 17.59 -6.59 -29.35
CA ALA A 23 17.41 -7.43 -30.54
C ALA A 23 17.53 -6.65 -31.87
N GLY A 24 17.31 -5.33 -31.84
CA GLY A 24 17.45 -4.46 -33.01
C GLY A 24 18.85 -4.48 -33.64
N CYS A 25 19.89 -4.85 -32.88
CA CYS A 25 21.24 -5.00 -33.44
C CYS A 25 21.38 -6.18 -34.40
N SER A 26 20.43 -7.12 -34.39
CA SER A 26 20.49 -8.35 -35.18
C SER A 26 19.68 -8.31 -36.48
N ILE A 27 18.99 -7.19 -36.74
CA ILE A 27 18.11 -7.02 -37.91
C ILE A 27 18.92 -6.78 -39.19
N ASP A 28 20.04 -6.05 -39.09
CA ASP A 28 20.81 -5.68 -40.28
C ASP A 28 21.53 -6.89 -40.93
N PRO A 29 21.70 -6.89 -42.27
CA PRO A 29 22.47 -7.90 -42.98
C PRO A 29 23.92 -8.03 -42.48
N PRO A 30 24.51 -9.23 -42.54
CA PRO A 30 23.95 -10.50 -43.01
C PRO A 30 23.14 -11.28 -41.96
N SER A 31 22.94 -10.74 -40.75
CA SER A 31 22.26 -11.46 -39.66
C SER A 31 20.77 -11.63 -39.91
N CYS A 32 20.10 -10.58 -40.41
CA CYS A 32 18.70 -10.59 -40.85
C CYS A 32 17.72 -11.29 -39.88
N LEU A 33 17.97 -11.21 -38.57
CA LEU A 33 17.08 -11.81 -37.58
C LEU A 33 15.83 -10.95 -37.40
N PRO A 34 14.64 -11.57 -37.20
CA PRO A 34 13.39 -10.84 -37.03
C PRO A 34 13.44 -9.98 -35.77
N SER A 35 12.82 -8.80 -35.84
CA SER A 35 12.64 -7.98 -34.66
C SER A 35 11.71 -8.66 -33.65
N GLY A 36 11.69 -8.17 -32.40
CA GLY A 36 10.72 -8.64 -31.40
C GLY A 36 9.27 -8.44 -31.85
N GLU A 37 8.98 -7.36 -32.59
CA GLU A 37 7.66 -7.08 -33.13
C GLU A 37 7.27 -8.06 -34.25
N ASP A 38 8.20 -8.37 -35.16
CA ASP A 38 7.98 -9.36 -36.22
C ASP A 38 7.75 -10.74 -35.63
N MET A 39 8.49 -11.09 -34.58
CA MET A 39 8.30 -12.36 -33.90
C MET A 39 6.95 -12.42 -33.17
N ILE A 40 6.48 -11.33 -32.56
CA ILE A 40 5.11 -11.25 -32.01
C ILE A 40 4.07 -11.49 -33.12
N LYS A 41 4.21 -10.81 -34.26
CA LYS A 41 3.29 -10.98 -35.41
C LYS A 41 3.28 -12.43 -35.89
N ASN A 42 4.45 -13.05 -36.02
CA ASN A 42 4.59 -14.44 -36.43
C ASN A 42 3.98 -15.41 -35.42
N LEU A 43 4.22 -15.19 -34.12
CA LEU A 43 3.67 -16.01 -33.04
C LEU A 43 2.15 -15.94 -33.00
N ILE A 44 1.54 -14.75 -33.14
CA ILE A 44 0.08 -14.61 -33.22
C ILE A 44 -0.46 -15.39 -34.42
N ARG A 45 0.14 -15.23 -35.60
CA ARG A 45 -0.29 -15.93 -36.83
C ARG A 45 -0.17 -17.45 -36.71
N LEU A 46 0.84 -17.95 -36.00
CA LEU A 46 1.06 -19.38 -35.79
C LEU A 46 0.12 -19.98 -34.73
N THR A 47 -0.16 -19.23 -33.66
CA THR A 47 -0.80 -19.78 -32.45
C THR A 47 -2.28 -19.44 -32.30
N CYS A 48 -2.78 -18.42 -32.99
CA CYS A 48 -4.13 -17.90 -32.80
C CYS A 48 -5.05 -18.21 -33.99
N ILE A 49 -6.35 -18.28 -33.72
CA ILE A 49 -7.38 -18.41 -34.78
C ILE A 49 -7.46 -17.15 -35.65
N GLU A 50 -7.65 -17.32 -36.96
CA GLU A 50 -7.66 -16.24 -37.96
C GLU A 50 -8.61 -15.09 -37.58
N SER A 51 -9.81 -15.41 -37.07
CA SER A 51 -10.81 -14.40 -36.68
C SER A 51 -10.35 -13.44 -35.58
N GLU A 52 -9.31 -13.78 -34.82
CA GLU A 52 -8.81 -12.94 -33.71
C GLU A 52 -7.43 -12.32 -34.03
N ILE A 53 -6.76 -12.71 -35.11
CA ILE A 53 -5.40 -12.22 -35.44
C ILE A 53 -5.36 -10.70 -35.52
N GLN A 54 -6.24 -10.07 -36.31
CA GLN A 54 -6.20 -8.62 -36.51
C GLN A 54 -6.48 -7.86 -35.20
N ASN A 55 -7.39 -8.36 -34.37
CA ASN A 55 -7.71 -7.76 -33.08
C ASN A 55 -6.51 -7.83 -32.11
N LEU A 56 -5.81 -8.97 -32.08
CA LEU A 56 -4.60 -9.16 -31.27
C LEU A 56 -3.45 -8.27 -31.77
N LEU A 57 -3.27 -8.14 -33.09
CA LEU A 57 -2.25 -7.27 -33.69
C LEU A 57 -2.51 -5.77 -33.43
N ASN A 58 -3.75 -5.38 -33.21
CA ASN A 58 -4.11 -3.99 -32.87
C ASN A 58 -3.77 -3.62 -31.41
N ILE A 59 -3.32 -4.56 -30.57
CA ILE A 59 -2.92 -4.29 -29.19
C ILE A 59 -1.58 -3.53 -29.18
N LYS A 60 -1.63 -2.21 -29.06
CA LYS A 60 -0.48 -1.27 -29.12
C LYS A 60 0.65 -1.47 -28.10
N GLN A 61 0.50 -2.38 -27.12
CA GLN A 61 1.46 -2.62 -26.03
C GLN A 61 1.77 -4.12 -25.84
N MET A 62 1.66 -4.92 -26.92
CA MET A 62 1.98 -6.33 -26.80
C MET A 62 3.47 -6.54 -26.51
N MET A 63 3.78 -7.30 -25.46
CA MET A 63 5.16 -7.59 -25.05
C MET A 63 5.55 -9.00 -25.45
N PHE A 64 6.80 -9.17 -25.89
CA PHE A 64 7.30 -10.44 -26.38
C PHE A 64 7.36 -11.49 -25.27
N GLU A 65 7.96 -11.19 -24.12
CA GLU A 65 8.19 -12.19 -23.07
C GLU A 65 6.89 -12.71 -22.43
N PRO A 66 5.88 -11.87 -22.12
CA PRO A 66 4.55 -12.34 -21.74
C PRO A 66 3.87 -13.26 -22.76
N LEU A 67 4.04 -12.99 -24.05
CA LEU A 67 3.46 -13.84 -25.10
C LEU A 67 4.19 -15.18 -25.13
N VAL A 68 5.52 -15.17 -25.09
CA VAL A 68 6.35 -16.38 -25.01
C VAL A 68 6.01 -17.20 -23.76
N GLU A 69 5.75 -16.56 -22.63
CA GLU A 69 5.28 -17.23 -21.40
C GLU A 69 3.94 -17.95 -21.61
N ILE A 70 2.96 -17.28 -22.23
CA ILE A 70 1.66 -17.88 -22.54
C ILE A 70 1.82 -19.09 -23.48
N ILE A 71 2.66 -18.94 -24.51
CA ILE A 71 2.94 -20.01 -25.48
C ILE A 71 3.65 -21.17 -24.81
N ARG A 72 4.62 -20.91 -23.93
CA ARG A 72 5.31 -21.95 -23.14
C ARG A 72 4.33 -22.79 -22.34
N ASP A 73 3.43 -22.13 -21.64
CA ASP A 73 2.49 -22.80 -20.73
C ASP A 73 1.39 -23.57 -21.46
N GLN A 74 1.20 -23.37 -22.77
CA GLN A 74 0.13 -23.99 -23.56
C GLN A 74 0.62 -24.90 -24.69
N LEU A 75 1.81 -24.66 -25.21
CA LEU A 75 2.26 -25.21 -26.49
C LEU A 75 3.73 -25.65 -26.47
N ASP A 76 4.62 -24.78 -26.00
CA ASP A 76 6.07 -24.96 -26.16
C ASP A 76 6.80 -24.88 -24.81
N SER A 77 6.60 -25.90 -23.97
CA SER A 77 7.13 -25.95 -22.60
C SER A 77 8.66 -25.85 -22.53
N GLU A 78 9.35 -26.23 -23.61
CA GLU A 78 10.81 -26.19 -23.72
C GLU A 78 11.34 -24.90 -24.38
N LEU A 79 10.47 -23.94 -24.73
CA LEU A 79 10.83 -22.70 -25.42
C LEU A 79 11.65 -22.96 -26.71
N LYS A 80 11.33 -24.02 -27.45
CA LYS A 80 11.96 -24.32 -28.75
C LYS A 80 11.83 -23.18 -29.73
N ILE A 81 10.78 -22.36 -29.63
CA ILE A 81 10.60 -21.19 -30.49
C ILE A 81 11.78 -20.21 -30.42
N LEU A 82 12.48 -20.16 -29.29
CA LEU A 82 13.65 -19.30 -29.11
C LEU A 82 14.92 -19.90 -29.71
N ASP A 83 14.94 -21.21 -30.02
CA ASP A 83 16.09 -21.87 -30.65
C ASP A 83 16.31 -21.37 -32.09
N TYR A 84 15.28 -20.81 -32.75
CA TYR A 84 15.37 -20.15 -34.06
C TYR A 84 16.47 -19.08 -34.10
N PHE A 85 16.55 -18.23 -33.08
CA PHE A 85 17.58 -17.18 -33.01
C PHE A 85 19.00 -17.76 -32.93
N GLY A 86 19.12 -19.02 -32.52
CA GLY A 86 20.35 -19.77 -32.44
C GLY A 86 20.82 -20.43 -33.74
N GLU A 87 19.98 -20.44 -34.78
CA GLU A 87 20.32 -21.00 -36.10
C GLU A 87 21.20 -20.04 -36.92
N CYS A 88 21.14 -18.74 -36.63
CA CYS A 88 21.98 -17.76 -37.30
C CYS A 88 23.40 -17.75 -36.72
N ASN A 89 24.39 -17.96 -37.59
CA ASN A 89 25.82 -17.91 -37.27
C ASN A 89 26.56 -16.79 -38.04
N LYS A 90 25.81 -15.83 -38.59
CA LYS A 90 26.31 -14.76 -39.48
C LYS A 90 26.23 -13.41 -38.76
N PRO A 91 27.23 -13.03 -37.94
CA PRO A 91 27.24 -11.74 -37.28
C PRO A 91 27.35 -10.59 -38.30
N ASN A 92 26.60 -9.52 -38.06
CA ASN A 92 26.71 -8.26 -38.79
C ASN A 92 27.72 -7.31 -38.17
N LEU A 93 27.82 -6.13 -38.77
CA LEU A 93 28.81 -5.13 -38.40
C LEU A 93 28.69 -4.67 -36.94
N GLN A 94 27.47 -4.53 -36.42
CA GLN A 94 27.23 -4.14 -35.04
C GLN A 94 27.77 -5.17 -34.04
N HIS A 95 27.65 -6.47 -34.36
CA HIS A 95 28.23 -7.53 -33.53
C HIS A 95 29.76 -7.49 -33.51
N PHE A 96 30.40 -7.23 -34.66
CA PHE A 96 31.85 -7.06 -34.73
C PHE A 96 32.33 -5.82 -33.98
N PHE A 97 31.60 -4.70 -34.07
CA PHE A 97 31.86 -3.52 -33.27
C PHE A 97 31.78 -3.81 -31.76
N LEU A 98 30.74 -4.51 -31.30
CA LEU A 98 30.60 -4.90 -29.89
C LEU A 98 31.75 -5.83 -29.44
N ALA A 99 32.20 -6.74 -30.32
CA ALA A 99 33.34 -7.61 -30.06
C ALA A 99 34.66 -6.81 -29.96
N GLU A 100 34.85 -5.80 -30.80
CA GLU A 100 35.97 -4.85 -30.69
C GLU A 100 35.89 -4.01 -29.40
N MET A 101 34.70 -3.57 -29.00
CA MET A 101 34.54 -2.84 -27.73
C MET A 101 34.93 -3.69 -26.52
N LEU A 102 34.58 -4.98 -26.51
CA LEU A 102 35.08 -5.94 -25.51
C LEU A 102 36.61 -6.07 -25.56
N GLN A 103 37.21 -6.06 -26.75
CA GLN A 103 38.66 -6.06 -26.92
C GLN A 103 39.30 -4.84 -26.24
N LYS A 104 38.74 -3.64 -26.48
CA LYS A 104 39.17 -2.34 -25.91
C LYS A 104 38.89 -2.20 -24.40
N GLY A 105 38.33 -3.23 -23.74
CA GLY A 105 38.13 -3.26 -22.28
C GLY A 105 36.81 -2.66 -21.81
N ASN A 106 35.88 -2.40 -22.72
CA ASN A 106 34.50 -2.04 -22.41
C ASN A 106 33.68 -3.28 -22.03
N PHE A 107 32.48 -3.07 -21.49
CA PHE A 107 31.59 -4.15 -21.07
C PHE A 107 30.38 -4.24 -21.99
N VAL A 108 29.92 -5.47 -22.27
CA VAL A 108 28.75 -5.72 -23.11
C VAL A 108 27.77 -6.64 -22.38
N ILE A 109 26.53 -6.18 -22.33
CA ILE A 109 25.38 -6.90 -21.81
C ILE A 109 24.34 -6.98 -22.93
N THR A 110 23.68 -8.12 -23.08
CA THR A 110 22.63 -8.30 -24.09
C THR A 110 21.39 -8.96 -23.52
N THR A 111 20.23 -8.57 -24.05
CA THR A 111 18.93 -9.23 -23.82
C THR A 111 18.54 -10.17 -24.98
N ASN A 112 19.42 -10.36 -25.96
CA ASN A 112 19.18 -11.18 -27.13
C ASN A 112 19.28 -12.68 -26.81
N PHE A 113 18.49 -13.48 -27.53
CA PHE A 113 18.52 -14.94 -27.47
C PHE A 113 19.54 -15.57 -28.43
N ASP A 114 20.01 -14.80 -29.42
CA ASP A 114 21.00 -15.23 -30.44
C ASP A 114 22.42 -15.41 -29.86
N PHE A 115 23.36 -15.86 -30.70
CA PHE A 115 24.76 -16.09 -30.32
C PHE A 115 25.77 -15.25 -31.12
N LEU A 116 25.32 -14.12 -31.70
CA LEU A 116 26.07 -13.42 -32.75
C LEU A 116 27.30 -12.68 -32.21
N ILE A 117 27.25 -12.11 -31.00
CA ILE A 117 28.44 -11.49 -30.36
C ILE A 117 29.53 -12.54 -30.13
N GLU A 118 29.15 -13.74 -29.67
CA GLU A 118 30.10 -14.83 -29.49
C GLU A 118 30.67 -15.34 -30.81
N HIS A 119 29.84 -15.42 -31.87
CA HIS A 119 30.32 -15.74 -33.21
C HIS A 119 31.30 -14.69 -33.74
N ALA A 120 31.02 -13.40 -33.55
CA ALA A 120 31.92 -12.31 -33.93
C ALA A 120 33.27 -12.42 -33.22
N LEU A 121 33.28 -12.67 -31.90
CA LEU A 121 34.52 -12.90 -31.15
C LEU A 121 35.32 -14.10 -31.69
N VAL A 122 34.67 -15.22 -31.99
CA VAL A 122 35.38 -16.37 -32.57
C VAL A 122 35.93 -16.05 -33.96
N GLN A 123 35.19 -15.34 -34.80
CA GLN A 123 35.60 -14.97 -36.16
C GLN A 123 36.72 -13.93 -36.19
N LEU A 124 36.81 -13.06 -35.18
CA LEU A 124 37.95 -12.16 -34.97
C LEU A 124 39.21 -12.87 -34.43
N GLY A 125 39.16 -14.20 -34.24
CA GLY A 125 40.31 -15.00 -33.83
C GLY A 125 40.54 -15.08 -32.32
N PHE A 126 39.59 -14.65 -31.48
CA PHE A 126 39.74 -14.75 -30.03
C PHE A 126 39.73 -16.23 -29.58
N PRO A 127 40.69 -16.66 -28.74
CA PRO A 127 40.71 -18.02 -28.20
C PRO A 127 39.42 -18.31 -27.41
N LYS A 128 38.76 -19.45 -27.69
CA LYS A 128 37.52 -19.87 -27.00
C LYS A 128 37.66 -19.89 -25.47
N ARG A 129 38.86 -20.13 -24.94
CA ARG A 129 39.14 -20.10 -23.49
C ARG A 129 39.06 -18.70 -22.87
N GLU A 130 39.17 -17.65 -23.68
CA GLU A 130 39.11 -16.25 -23.25
C GLU A 130 37.70 -15.67 -23.32
N ILE A 131 36.82 -16.26 -24.14
CA ILE A 131 35.42 -15.87 -24.24
C ILE A 131 34.63 -16.50 -23.09
N VAL A 132 33.92 -15.67 -22.32
CA VAL A 132 33.14 -16.11 -21.15
C VAL A 132 31.68 -15.67 -21.32
N PRO A 133 30.82 -16.51 -21.93
CA PRO A 133 29.38 -16.28 -21.90
C PRO A 133 28.85 -16.50 -20.48
N VAL A 134 28.24 -15.48 -19.90
CA VAL A 134 27.65 -15.49 -18.55
C VAL A 134 26.14 -15.60 -18.70
N ILE A 135 25.60 -16.79 -18.41
CA ILE A 135 24.21 -17.16 -18.72
C ILE A 135 23.47 -17.67 -17.48
N THR A 136 24.06 -18.65 -16.78
CA THR A 136 23.40 -19.32 -15.66
C THR A 136 23.59 -18.57 -14.35
N GLN A 137 22.76 -18.84 -13.34
CA GLN A 137 22.93 -18.29 -11.98
C GLN A 137 24.36 -18.48 -11.45
N ARG A 138 24.94 -19.69 -11.60
CA ARG A 138 26.32 -19.98 -11.19
C ARG A 138 27.34 -19.12 -11.93
N ASP A 139 27.10 -18.82 -13.22
CA ASP A 139 27.99 -17.93 -13.97
C ASP A 139 27.90 -16.50 -13.45
N PHE A 140 26.69 -15.97 -13.19
CA PHE A 140 26.50 -14.62 -12.66
C PHE A 140 27.10 -14.47 -11.26
N GLU A 141 26.91 -15.44 -10.38
CA GLU A 141 27.49 -15.42 -9.03
C GLU A 141 29.02 -15.40 -9.09
N LYS A 142 29.62 -16.23 -9.96
CA LYS A 142 31.07 -16.34 -10.11
C LYS A 142 31.71 -15.15 -10.84
N TYR A 143 31.01 -14.60 -11.82
CA TYR A 143 31.55 -13.61 -12.76
C TYR A 143 30.82 -12.26 -12.69
N SER A 144 30.20 -11.95 -11.54
CA SER A 144 29.47 -10.71 -11.30
C SER A 144 30.35 -9.46 -11.39
N ASN A 145 31.66 -9.56 -11.12
CA ASN A 145 32.59 -8.44 -11.25
C ASN A 145 33.30 -8.48 -12.62
N PRO A 146 32.96 -7.59 -13.57
CA PRO A 146 33.52 -7.62 -14.92
C PRO A 146 34.98 -7.17 -14.96
N LYS A 147 35.42 -6.32 -14.02
CA LYS A 147 36.82 -5.84 -13.94
C LYS A 147 37.79 -7.00 -13.69
N TYR A 148 37.42 -7.91 -12.79
CA TYR A 148 38.21 -9.11 -12.48
C TYR A 148 38.45 -9.99 -13.71
N LEU A 149 37.45 -10.15 -14.57
CA LEU A 149 37.60 -10.93 -15.80
C LEU A 149 38.46 -10.19 -16.84
N SER A 150 38.27 -8.88 -16.97
CA SER A 150 39.06 -8.05 -17.87
C SER A 150 40.55 -8.06 -17.52
N GLU A 151 40.91 -7.99 -16.23
CA GLU A 151 42.29 -8.08 -15.74
C GLU A 151 42.96 -9.41 -16.09
N LYS A 152 42.18 -10.48 -16.24
CA LYS A 152 42.65 -11.81 -16.66
C LYS A 152 42.60 -12.04 -18.17
N GLY A 153 42.41 -10.99 -18.95
CA GLY A 153 42.29 -11.05 -20.41
C GLY A 153 41.02 -11.75 -20.90
N LYS A 154 40.01 -11.97 -20.03
CA LYS A 154 38.76 -12.63 -20.40
C LYS A 154 37.75 -11.63 -20.96
N LYS A 155 37.02 -12.04 -22.01
CA LYS A 155 35.97 -11.27 -22.67
C LYS A 155 34.61 -11.83 -22.28
N ALA A 156 33.97 -11.18 -21.31
CA ALA A 156 32.69 -11.60 -20.79
C ALA A 156 31.53 -11.04 -21.63
N VAL A 157 30.58 -11.91 -21.99
CA VAL A 157 29.32 -11.52 -22.63
C VAL A 157 28.19 -11.88 -21.67
N TYR A 158 27.53 -10.88 -21.11
CA TYR A 158 26.47 -11.09 -20.12
C TYR A 158 25.11 -11.20 -20.80
N LYS A 159 24.41 -12.34 -20.64
CA LYS A 159 23.08 -12.57 -21.24
C LYS A 159 21.98 -12.43 -20.20
N LEU A 160 21.33 -11.27 -20.17
CA LEU A 160 20.30 -10.95 -19.16
C LEU A 160 19.02 -11.78 -19.34
N HIS A 161 18.60 -12.07 -20.57
CA HIS A 161 17.48 -12.98 -20.82
C HIS A 161 17.90 -14.46 -20.79
N GLY A 162 19.20 -14.73 -20.66
CA GLY A 162 19.77 -16.06 -20.80
C GLY A 162 19.81 -16.52 -22.26
N SER A 163 20.18 -17.78 -22.46
CA SER A 163 20.19 -18.43 -23.78
C SER A 163 20.02 -19.94 -23.61
N ALA A 164 19.56 -20.63 -24.65
CA ALA A 164 19.30 -22.07 -24.59
C ALA A 164 20.58 -22.90 -24.37
N LYS A 165 21.73 -22.40 -24.84
CA LYS A 165 23.04 -23.06 -24.74
C LYS A 165 24.16 -22.05 -24.57
N ASN A 166 25.29 -22.54 -24.08
CA ASN A 166 26.59 -21.87 -24.15
C ASN A 166 27.37 -22.48 -25.32
N ILE A 167 27.44 -21.77 -26.45
CA ILE A 167 28.07 -22.29 -27.68
C ILE A 167 29.60 -22.40 -27.60
N ILE A 168 30.24 -21.67 -26.67
CA ILE A 168 31.69 -21.69 -26.47
C ILE A 168 32.11 -22.93 -25.67
N ARG A 169 31.39 -23.24 -24.59
CA ARG A 169 31.66 -24.37 -23.69
C ARG A 169 30.84 -25.63 -24.02
N LYS A 170 29.95 -25.57 -25.02
CA LYS A 170 29.02 -26.64 -25.42
C LYS A 170 28.17 -27.18 -24.24
N ARG A 171 27.62 -26.28 -23.42
CA ARG A 171 26.74 -26.64 -22.28
C ARG A 171 25.30 -26.22 -22.54
N ASN A 172 24.34 -27.05 -22.12
CA ASN A 172 22.92 -26.68 -22.11
C ASN A 172 22.65 -25.65 -20.98
N ALA A 173 21.85 -24.64 -21.27
CA ALA A 173 21.44 -23.60 -20.33
C ALA A 173 19.91 -23.32 -20.38
N LYS A 174 19.13 -24.19 -21.04
CA LYS A 174 17.69 -24.03 -21.28
C LYS A 174 16.88 -23.90 -19.99
N ASP A 175 17.22 -24.66 -18.94
CA ASP A 175 16.55 -24.51 -17.62
C ASP A 175 16.72 -23.11 -17.04
N SER A 176 17.90 -22.49 -17.24
CA SER A 176 18.15 -21.12 -16.79
C SER A 176 17.31 -20.12 -17.58
N LEU A 177 17.24 -20.30 -18.91
CA LEU A 177 16.40 -19.48 -19.80
C LEU A 177 14.91 -19.57 -19.40
N ILE A 178 14.40 -20.77 -19.17
CA ILE A 178 13.01 -20.99 -18.74
C ILE A 178 12.73 -20.25 -17.43
N LYS A 179 13.61 -20.37 -16.43
CA LYS A 179 13.48 -19.65 -15.15
C LYS A 179 13.51 -18.13 -15.34
N THR A 180 14.39 -17.62 -16.19
CA THR A 180 14.46 -16.19 -16.49
C THR A 180 13.18 -15.69 -17.16
N ILE A 181 12.67 -16.38 -18.19
CA ILE A 181 11.42 -15.99 -18.85
C ILE A 181 10.22 -16.08 -17.90
N GLN A 182 10.17 -17.09 -17.01
CA GLN A 182 9.18 -17.16 -15.95
C GLN A 182 9.23 -15.93 -15.03
N SER A 183 10.42 -15.51 -14.61
CA SER A 183 10.59 -14.33 -13.75
C SER A 183 10.19 -13.03 -14.44
N ILE A 184 10.45 -12.90 -15.74
CA ILE A 184 10.15 -11.70 -16.53
C ILE A 184 8.65 -11.64 -16.88
N GLY A 185 8.05 -12.79 -17.20
CA GLY A 185 6.64 -12.91 -17.62
C GLY A 185 5.64 -12.81 -16.47
N SER A 186 6.01 -13.30 -15.27
CA SER A 186 5.18 -13.30 -14.06
C SER A 186 5.02 -11.93 -13.39
N GLY A 187 5.80 -10.92 -13.83
CA GLY A 187 5.61 -9.55 -13.40
C GLY A 187 4.26 -9.03 -13.87
N GLU A 188 3.24 -9.13 -13.01
CA GLU A 188 2.03 -8.34 -13.16
C GLU A 188 2.41 -6.86 -13.24
N LYS A 189 1.66 -6.08 -14.03
CA LYS A 189 1.90 -4.64 -14.19
C LYS A 189 2.08 -3.98 -12.80
N GLY A 190 3.32 -3.62 -12.47
CA GLY A 190 3.66 -2.83 -11.29
C GLY A 190 4.30 -3.56 -10.10
N GLU A 191 4.58 -4.87 -10.14
CA GLU A 191 5.08 -5.56 -8.94
C GLU A 191 6.60 -5.48 -8.69
N ASN A 192 7.45 -5.22 -9.71
CA ASN A 192 8.90 -5.14 -9.49
C ASN A 192 9.57 -4.07 -10.36
N ILE A 193 10.36 -3.18 -9.74
CA ILE A 193 11.14 -2.17 -10.50
C ILE A 193 12.45 -2.77 -11.03
N PHE A 194 13.00 -3.85 -10.46
CA PHE A 194 14.12 -4.55 -11.11
C PHE A 194 13.58 -5.82 -11.75
N LYS A 195 13.55 -5.88 -13.08
CA LYS A 195 12.82 -6.94 -13.83
C LYS A 195 13.55 -8.29 -13.81
N TYR A 196 14.85 -8.29 -13.54
CA TYR A 196 15.71 -9.47 -13.59
C TYR A 196 15.86 -10.16 -12.23
N GLU A 197 16.31 -11.41 -12.26
CA GLU A 197 16.51 -12.19 -11.05
C GLU A 197 17.54 -11.55 -10.11
N PRO A 198 17.36 -11.67 -8.78
CA PRO A 198 18.20 -11.02 -7.78
C PRO A 198 19.70 -11.26 -7.95
N PHE A 199 20.11 -12.47 -8.34
CA PHE A 199 21.51 -12.84 -8.53
C PHE A 199 22.21 -12.08 -9.66
N LYS A 200 21.46 -11.41 -10.56
CA LYS A 200 22.01 -10.58 -11.64
C LYS A 200 22.37 -9.18 -11.17
N ARG A 201 21.85 -8.69 -10.04
CA ARG A 201 22.11 -7.33 -9.57
C ARG A 201 23.57 -7.00 -9.27
N PRO A 202 24.37 -7.85 -8.62
CA PRO A 202 25.79 -7.54 -8.35
C PRO A 202 26.55 -7.13 -9.61
N LEU A 203 26.19 -7.69 -10.77
CA LEU A 203 26.71 -7.25 -12.07
C LEU A 203 26.44 -5.76 -12.31
N PHE A 204 25.19 -5.31 -12.17
CA PHE A 204 24.83 -3.91 -12.38
C PHE A 204 25.49 -2.98 -11.36
N ASP A 205 25.62 -3.40 -10.09
CA ASP A 205 26.34 -2.61 -9.07
C ASP A 205 27.85 -2.48 -9.38
N HIS A 206 28.44 -3.48 -10.04
CA HIS A 206 29.83 -3.41 -10.50
C HIS A 206 29.98 -2.60 -11.80
N LEU A 207 29.01 -2.71 -12.71
CA LEU A 207 29.00 -2.00 -13.98
C LEU A 207 28.67 -0.52 -13.81
N SER A 208 27.86 -0.16 -12.84
CA SER A 208 27.54 1.23 -12.53
C SER A 208 28.72 2.00 -11.95
N ARG A 209 29.84 1.34 -11.65
CA ARG A 209 31.12 2.03 -11.38
C ARG A 209 31.83 2.51 -12.65
N ASN A 210 31.21 2.35 -13.82
CA ASN A 210 31.67 2.94 -15.07
C ASN A 210 30.82 4.18 -15.41
N PRO A 211 31.42 5.27 -15.92
CA PRO A 211 30.74 6.55 -16.01
C PRO A 211 29.72 6.64 -17.16
N THR A 212 29.68 5.71 -18.11
CA THR A 212 28.80 5.84 -19.29
C THR A 212 28.11 4.52 -19.66
N LEU A 213 26.78 4.54 -19.67
CA LEU A 213 25.92 3.47 -20.18
C LEU A 213 25.43 3.84 -21.59
N VAL A 214 25.69 2.97 -22.57
CA VAL A 214 25.25 3.10 -23.95
C VAL A 214 24.18 2.05 -24.22
N ILE A 215 22.99 2.49 -24.64
CA ILE A 215 21.87 1.62 -24.98
C ILE A 215 21.68 1.61 -26.49
N MET A 216 21.68 0.44 -27.12
CA MET A 216 21.48 0.29 -28.57
C MET A 216 20.68 -0.97 -28.92
N GLY A 217 20.05 -0.98 -30.10
CA GLY A 217 19.23 -2.11 -30.54
C GLY A 217 17.87 -2.20 -29.86
N TYR A 218 17.39 -1.10 -29.26
CA TYR A 218 16.06 -0.98 -28.69
C TYR A 218 15.25 0.04 -29.49
N SER A 219 14.04 -0.36 -29.88
CA SER A 219 13.04 0.45 -30.58
C SER A 219 12.40 1.52 -29.68
N GLY A 220 12.39 1.29 -28.37
CA GLY A 220 11.66 2.08 -27.38
C GLY A 220 10.14 1.85 -27.33
N ASN A 221 9.57 1.13 -28.30
CA ASN A 221 8.13 0.87 -28.37
C ASN A 221 7.69 -0.34 -27.53
N ASN A 222 8.54 -1.37 -27.48
CA ASN A 222 8.27 -2.66 -26.83
C ASN A 222 9.34 -3.06 -25.77
N ASP A 223 10.33 -2.20 -25.53
CA ASP A 223 11.56 -2.51 -24.77
C ASP A 223 11.43 -2.17 -23.27
N ILE A 224 10.29 -2.57 -22.70
CA ILE A 224 9.90 -2.31 -21.31
C ILE A 224 10.64 -3.28 -20.36
N ASP A 225 11.48 -4.17 -20.88
CA ASP A 225 12.26 -5.11 -20.09
C ASP A 225 13.38 -4.47 -19.28
N ILE A 226 14.07 -3.48 -19.86
CA ILE A 226 15.15 -2.77 -19.19
C ILE A 226 14.68 -1.53 -18.43
N ILE A 227 13.53 -0.96 -18.80
CA ILE A 227 13.01 0.31 -18.27
C ILE A 227 12.91 0.29 -16.74
N PRO A 228 12.24 -0.69 -16.11
CA PRO A 228 12.20 -0.75 -14.66
C PRO A 228 13.63 -0.74 -14.08
N SER A 229 14.51 -1.60 -14.59
CA SER A 229 15.87 -1.73 -14.08
C SER A 229 16.66 -0.41 -14.18
N LEU A 230 16.52 0.35 -15.27
CA LEU A 230 17.16 1.66 -15.45
C LEU A 230 16.67 2.73 -14.44
N LYS A 231 15.43 2.63 -13.95
CA LYS A 231 14.89 3.54 -12.92
C LYS A 231 15.52 3.33 -11.55
N VAL A 232 16.22 2.23 -11.33
CA VAL A 232 16.77 1.84 -10.02
C VAL A 232 18.29 1.76 -9.99
N ILE A 233 18.92 1.49 -11.14
CA ILE A 233 20.36 1.40 -11.22
C ILE A 233 20.97 2.77 -10.84
N GLU A 234 21.89 2.74 -9.88
CA GLU A 234 22.60 3.91 -9.34
C GLU A 234 24.11 3.77 -9.65
N GLY A 235 24.80 4.89 -9.91
CA GLY A 235 26.25 4.95 -10.05
C GLY A 235 26.77 5.35 -11.44
N PHE A 236 25.95 5.23 -12.48
CA PHE A 236 26.32 5.71 -13.81
C PHE A 236 26.22 7.24 -13.89
N GLN A 237 27.24 7.91 -14.44
CA GLN A 237 27.22 9.36 -14.63
C GLN A 237 26.44 9.76 -15.90
N ASN A 238 26.61 9.02 -16.98
CA ASN A 238 26.06 9.33 -18.30
C ASN A 238 25.20 8.18 -18.82
N LEU A 239 24.05 8.51 -19.39
CA LEU A 239 23.21 7.63 -20.19
C LEU A 239 23.18 8.11 -21.63
N ILE A 240 23.51 7.24 -22.58
CA ILE A 240 23.39 7.52 -24.02
C ILE A 240 22.46 6.49 -24.64
N TRP A 241 21.30 6.93 -25.13
CA TRP A 241 20.35 6.08 -25.83
C TRP A 241 20.46 6.29 -27.34
N LEU A 242 20.94 5.27 -28.06
CA LEU A 242 21.00 5.26 -29.52
C LEU A 242 19.66 4.78 -30.10
N LYS A 243 18.85 5.74 -30.56
CA LYS A 243 17.57 5.49 -31.22
C LYS A 243 17.77 5.38 -32.73
N HIS A 244 17.54 4.18 -33.26
CA HIS A 244 17.66 3.91 -34.68
C HIS A 244 16.63 4.68 -35.51
N ILE A 245 17.07 5.20 -36.66
CA ILE A 245 16.23 5.74 -37.75
C ILE A 245 16.79 5.18 -39.06
N GLU A 246 15.92 4.75 -39.98
CA GLU A 246 16.34 4.17 -41.26
C GLU A 246 17.12 5.16 -42.13
N ASP A 247 16.55 6.35 -42.34
CA ASP A 247 17.20 7.45 -43.05
C ASP A 247 17.39 8.65 -42.11
N ASP A 248 18.66 8.97 -41.83
CA ASP A 248 19.05 10.11 -41.03
C ASP A 248 19.60 11.28 -41.85
N GLY A 249 19.51 11.21 -43.18
CA GLY A 249 20.08 12.22 -44.09
C GLY A 249 21.60 12.33 -43.98
N GLY A 250 22.27 11.25 -43.52
CA GLY A 250 23.72 11.16 -43.38
C GLY A 250 24.30 11.81 -42.12
N ASN A 251 23.47 12.28 -41.17
CA ASN A 251 23.95 12.88 -39.91
C ASN A 251 23.04 12.52 -38.73
N GLU A 252 23.63 12.16 -37.59
CA GLU A 252 22.85 11.90 -36.36
C GLU A 252 22.43 13.20 -35.64
N LYS A 253 21.26 13.17 -34.99
CA LYS A 253 20.74 14.26 -34.16
C LYS A 253 20.87 13.90 -32.68
N ILE A 254 21.40 14.81 -31.87
CA ILE A 254 21.63 14.57 -30.43
C ILE A 254 20.76 15.51 -29.61
N TYR A 255 20.08 14.96 -28.61
CA TYR A 255 19.27 15.69 -27.65
C TYR A 255 19.78 15.39 -26.24
N LYS A 256 20.27 16.41 -25.55
CA LYS A 256 20.58 16.32 -24.11
C LYS A 256 19.28 16.56 -23.33
N ILE A 257 18.89 15.70 -22.42
CA ILE A 257 17.69 15.91 -21.61
C ILE A 257 18.06 16.80 -20.41
N ASN A 258 17.45 17.99 -20.30
CA ASN A 258 17.65 18.90 -19.17
C ASN A 258 16.38 19.70 -18.85
N SER A 259 16.36 20.39 -17.71
CA SER A 259 15.20 21.17 -17.25
C SER A 259 14.74 22.25 -18.22
N GLU A 260 15.64 22.78 -19.06
CA GLU A 260 15.37 23.89 -19.98
C GLU A 260 14.67 23.44 -21.27
N ASN A 261 14.92 22.21 -21.73
CA ASN A 261 14.41 21.75 -23.03
C ASN A 261 13.33 20.68 -22.97
N ILE A 262 13.01 20.14 -21.79
CA ILE A 262 11.95 19.11 -21.61
C ILE A 262 10.62 19.51 -22.25
N GLU A 263 10.26 20.79 -22.22
CA GLU A 263 9.00 21.26 -22.82
C GLU A 263 9.01 21.27 -24.35
N SER A 264 10.20 21.45 -24.96
CA SER A 264 10.40 21.48 -26.41
C SER A 264 10.57 20.11 -27.05
N LEU A 265 10.82 19.07 -26.24
CA LEU A 265 10.99 17.70 -26.72
C LEU A 265 9.65 17.09 -27.14
N ASP A 266 9.68 16.23 -28.16
CA ASP A 266 8.51 15.51 -28.64
C ASP A 266 8.04 14.50 -27.59
N LYS A 267 7.08 14.92 -26.77
CA LYS A 267 6.46 14.08 -25.73
C LYS A 267 5.55 12.99 -26.31
N SER A 268 5.31 12.94 -27.62
CA SER A 268 4.61 11.80 -28.23
C SER A 268 5.52 10.58 -28.40
N ASP A 269 6.84 10.80 -28.42
CA ASP A 269 7.85 9.76 -28.53
C ASP A 269 8.09 9.04 -27.18
N LYS A 270 7.87 7.72 -27.15
CA LYS A 270 8.02 6.91 -25.93
C LYS A 270 9.44 6.90 -25.37
N VAL A 271 10.47 6.86 -26.23
CA VAL A 271 11.88 6.94 -25.77
C VAL A 271 12.12 8.27 -25.08
N THR A 272 11.61 9.35 -25.67
CA THR A 272 11.71 10.69 -25.08
C THR A 272 11.01 10.75 -23.72
N GLN A 273 9.77 10.24 -23.61
CA GLN A 273 9.07 10.14 -22.32
C GLN A 273 9.87 9.34 -21.28
N LEU A 274 10.40 8.18 -21.66
CA LEU A 274 11.21 7.34 -20.79
C LEU A 274 12.45 8.08 -20.27
N LEU A 275 13.20 8.75 -21.15
CA LEU A 275 14.40 9.46 -20.75
C LEU A 275 14.08 10.66 -19.84
N ILE A 276 12.93 11.31 -20.04
CA ILE A 276 12.42 12.35 -19.12
C ILE A 276 12.06 11.73 -17.76
N GLU A 277 11.42 10.56 -17.74
CA GLU A 277 11.14 9.84 -16.49
C GLU A 277 12.42 9.49 -15.74
N ILE A 278 13.44 8.96 -16.44
CA ILE A 278 14.74 8.64 -15.84
C ILE A 278 15.45 9.90 -15.35
N PHE A 279 15.38 11.00 -16.11
CA PHE A 279 15.92 12.30 -15.71
C PHE A 279 15.31 12.77 -14.38
N ASN A 280 13.98 12.71 -14.25
CA ASN A 280 13.27 13.13 -13.04
C ASN A 280 13.61 12.30 -11.79
N LEU A 281 14.16 11.09 -11.97
CA LEU A 281 14.61 10.23 -10.87
C LEU A 281 16.02 10.60 -10.37
N ASN A 282 16.75 11.49 -11.06
CA ASN A 282 18.11 11.96 -10.72
C ASN A 282 19.16 10.84 -10.56
N ASN A 283 19.06 9.77 -11.35
CA ASN A 283 20.03 8.66 -11.28
C ASN A 283 21.28 8.85 -12.17
N PHE A 284 21.23 9.79 -13.11
CA PHE A 284 22.29 10.09 -14.07
C PHE A 284 22.54 11.60 -14.10
N ASP A 285 23.81 12.00 -14.15
CA ASP A 285 24.20 13.41 -14.25
C ASP A 285 23.84 13.97 -15.63
N HIS A 286 24.02 13.17 -16.67
CA HIS A 286 23.74 13.55 -18.06
C HIS A 286 23.03 12.44 -18.82
N ILE A 287 21.96 12.81 -19.53
CA ILE A 287 21.18 11.89 -20.36
C ILE A 287 21.15 12.43 -21.79
N TYR A 288 21.54 11.59 -22.75
CA TYR A 288 21.61 11.91 -24.17
C TYR A 288 20.76 10.92 -24.97
N MET A 289 19.95 11.43 -25.89
CA MET A 289 19.30 10.67 -26.94
C MET A 289 19.99 10.97 -28.26
N VAL A 290 20.52 9.94 -28.92
CA VAL A 290 21.17 10.03 -30.23
C VAL A 290 20.24 9.38 -31.24
N LYS A 291 19.69 10.17 -32.16
CA LYS A 291 18.79 9.72 -33.24
C LYS A 291 19.59 9.61 -34.53
N GLY A 292 19.73 8.40 -35.09
CA GLY A 292 20.43 8.21 -36.37
C GLY A 292 20.47 6.76 -36.83
N ASN A 293 21.01 6.53 -38.02
CA ASN A 293 21.17 5.18 -38.58
C ASN A 293 22.31 4.45 -37.85
N THR A 294 21.93 3.46 -37.04
CA THR A 294 22.88 2.68 -36.22
C THR A 294 24.00 2.05 -37.04
N LYS A 295 23.71 1.53 -38.24
CA LYS A 295 24.71 0.90 -39.10
C LYS A 295 25.75 1.93 -39.56
N ARG A 296 25.30 3.06 -40.11
CA ARG A 296 26.19 4.17 -40.52
C ARG A 296 27.06 4.66 -39.37
N ILE A 297 26.45 4.92 -38.21
CA ILE A 297 27.17 5.39 -37.01
C ILE A 297 28.24 4.38 -36.61
N VAL A 298 27.93 3.08 -36.63
CA VAL A 298 28.90 2.03 -36.34
C VAL A 298 30.01 1.97 -37.41
N GLU A 299 29.68 2.10 -38.69
CA GLU A 299 30.67 2.15 -39.80
C GLU A 299 31.69 3.27 -39.60
N GLU A 300 31.26 4.45 -39.13
CA GLU A 300 32.13 5.60 -38.87
C GLU A 300 33.03 5.44 -37.63
N LEU A 301 32.63 4.59 -36.68
CA LEU A 301 33.39 4.31 -35.46
C LEU A 301 34.45 3.22 -35.64
N ILE A 302 34.31 2.40 -36.67
CA ILE A 302 35.17 1.25 -36.90
C ILE A 302 36.47 1.70 -37.57
N GLU A 303 37.59 1.34 -36.95
CA GLU A 303 38.93 1.67 -37.45
C GLU A 303 39.47 0.61 -38.43
N LYS A 304 38.89 -0.59 -38.44
CA LYS A 304 39.38 -1.77 -39.19
C LYS A 304 38.26 -2.47 -39.95
N LYS A 305 38.53 -2.94 -41.17
CA LYS A 305 37.57 -3.78 -41.89
C LYS A 305 37.37 -5.12 -41.19
N PHE A 306 36.11 -5.51 -40.98
CA PHE A 306 35.73 -6.77 -40.36
C PHE A 306 35.36 -7.83 -41.40
N PRO A 307 35.50 -9.13 -41.08
CA PRO A 307 35.17 -10.23 -41.98
C PRO A 307 33.65 -10.50 -42.02
N VAL A 308 32.89 -9.52 -42.48
CA VAL A 308 31.43 -9.66 -42.65
C VAL A 308 31.15 -10.53 -43.88
N LYS A 309 30.34 -11.58 -43.72
CA LYS A 309 29.93 -12.45 -44.84
C LYS A 309 28.98 -11.71 -45.77
N GLU A 310 29.13 -11.88 -47.09
CA GLU A 310 28.22 -11.29 -48.09
C GLU A 310 26.85 -11.99 -48.12
N GLU A 311 26.83 -13.30 -47.90
CA GLU A 311 25.61 -14.10 -47.94
C GLU A 311 24.74 -13.86 -46.70
N GLN A 312 23.48 -13.43 -46.90
CA GLN A 312 22.53 -13.16 -45.83
C GLN A 312 21.98 -14.45 -45.19
N PHE A 313 21.55 -14.37 -43.93
CA PHE A 313 20.74 -15.42 -43.31
C PHE A 313 19.30 -15.33 -43.82
N SER A 314 18.73 -16.45 -44.27
CA SER A 314 17.47 -16.49 -45.03
C SER A 314 16.45 -17.52 -44.54
N LEU A 315 16.57 -17.98 -43.30
CA LEU A 315 15.65 -18.98 -42.75
C LEU A 315 14.29 -18.35 -42.38
N ASP A 316 13.21 -18.82 -43.01
CA ASP A 316 11.86 -18.33 -42.72
C ASP A 316 11.40 -18.74 -41.30
N PRO A 317 11.04 -17.79 -40.43
CA PRO A 317 10.68 -18.08 -39.03
C PRO A 317 9.37 -18.87 -38.90
N ILE A 318 8.41 -18.68 -39.80
CA ILE A 318 7.11 -19.37 -39.76
C ILE A 318 7.30 -20.83 -40.18
N LYS A 319 8.02 -21.07 -41.28
CA LYS A 319 8.33 -22.40 -41.79
C LYS A 319 9.14 -23.19 -40.77
N TRP A 320 10.23 -22.61 -40.26
CA TRP A 320 11.07 -23.25 -39.25
C TRP A 320 10.26 -23.60 -37.99
N SER A 321 9.40 -22.69 -37.53
CA SER A 321 8.57 -22.95 -36.34
C SER A 321 7.64 -24.15 -36.56
N LYS A 322 6.96 -24.24 -37.70
CA LYS A 322 6.04 -25.34 -38.03
C LYS A 322 6.75 -26.70 -38.12
N GLU A 323 8.01 -26.72 -38.54
CA GLU A 323 8.83 -27.93 -38.62
C GLU A 323 9.30 -28.41 -37.23
N ASN A 324 9.41 -27.51 -36.26
CA ASN A 324 9.98 -27.81 -34.93
C ASN A 324 8.97 -27.86 -33.79
N ILE A 325 7.76 -27.30 -33.99
CA ILE A 325 6.71 -27.16 -32.98
C ILE A 325 5.34 -27.51 -33.58
N ASN A 326 4.54 -28.30 -32.86
CA ASN A 326 3.20 -28.66 -33.30
C ASN A 326 2.19 -27.55 -32.95
N PHE A 327 1.71 -26.81 -33.95
CA PHE A 327 0.69 -25.75 -33.81
C PHE A 327 -0.74 -26.19 -34.13
N GLU A 328 -1.00 -27.45 -34.47
CA GLU A 328 -2.28 -27.90 -35.02
C GLU A 328 -3.40 -28.03 -33.98
N ASN A 329 -3.07 -27.91 -32.69
CA ASN A 329 -4.05 -28.07 -31.63
C ASN A 329 -5.11 -26.96 -31.64
N ILE A 330 -6.32 -27.30 -32.07
CA ILE A 330 -7.48 -26.41 -32.15
C ILE A 330 -7.80 -25.76 -30.79
N PHE A 331 -7.60 -26.47 -29.68
CA PHE A 331 -7.79 -25.91 -28.33
C PHE A 331 -6.89 -24.68 -28.11
N ASN A 332 -5.61 -24.79 -28.48
CA ASN A 332 -4.63 -23.72 -28.29
C ASN A 332 -4.95 -22.49 -29.13
N LYS A 333 -5.53 -22.68 -30.33
CA LYS A 333 -5.97 -21.58 -31.20
C LYS A 333 -7.03 -20.66 -30.57
N TYR A 334 -7.77 -21.13 -29.56
CA TYR A 334 -8.74 -20.32 -28.81
C TYR A 334 -8.27 -20.01 -27.38
N SER A 335 -7.53 -20.91 -26.72
CA SER A 335 -7.06 -20.70 -25.35
C SER A 335 -5.96 -19.64 -25.26
N ILE A 336 -5.06 -19.57 -26.25
CA ILE A 336 -3.98 -18.58 -26.30
C ILE A 336 -4.54 -17.15 -26.47
N PRO A 337 -5.42 -16.85 -27.46
CA PRO A 337 -6.09 -15.54 -27.55
C PRO A 337 -6.78 -15.12 -26.25
N TYR A 338 -7.51 -16.05 -25.60
CA TYR A 338 -8.14 -15.79 -24.31
C TYR A 338 -7.12 -15.31 -23.27
N LYS A 339 -6.00 -16.05 -23.11
CA LYS A 339 -4.95 -15.69 -22.14
C LYS A 339 -4.31 -14.34 -22.45
N ILE A 340 -4.11 -14.03 -23.73
CA ILE A 340 -3.59 -12.72 -24.16
C ILE A 340 -4.58 -11.62 -23.77
N TYR A 341 -5.84 -11.71 -24.19
CA TYR A 341 -6.87 -10.72 -23.86
C TYR A 341 -7.03 -10.54 -22.35
N ARG A 342 -7.01 -11.62 -21.58
CA ARG A 342 -7.06 -11.58 -20.12
C ARG A 342 -5.88 -10.80 -19.53
N LYS A 343 -4.65 -11.03 -20.01
CA LYS A 343 -3.44 -10.32 -19.55
C LYS A 343 -3.50 -8.82 -19.84
N TYR A 344 -4.17 -8.41 -20.91
CA TYR A 344 -4.40 -7.00 -21.26
C TYR A 344 -5.72 -6.43 -20.71
N ASN A 345 -6.40 -7.14 -19.81
CA ASN A 345 -7.68 -6.75 -19.19
C ASN A 345 -8.82 -6.48 -20.21
N MET A 346 -8.76 -7.12 -21.38
CA MET A 346 -9.79 -7.06 -22.42
C MET A 346 -10.85 -8.15 -22.16
N LEU A 347 -11.65 -7.95 -21.11
CA LEU A 347 -12.54 -8.98 -20.56
C LEU A 347 -13.64 -9.44 -21.53
N ASN A 348 -14.10 -8.56 -22.41
CA ASN A 348 -15.14 -8.88 -23.40
C ASN A 348 -14.61 -9.78 -24.52
N ASP A 349 -13.41 -9.49 -25.03
CA ASP A 349 -12.74 -10.32 -26.03
C ASP A 349 -12.35 -11.68 -25.45
N ALA A 350 -11.84 -11.69 -24.21
CA ALA A 350 -11.56 -12.90 -23.46
C ALA A 350 -12.83 -13.78 -23.31
N MET A 351 -13.96 -13.17 -22.95
CA MET A 351 -15.25 -13.86 -22.84
C MET A 351 -15.72 -14.43 -24.18
N ARG A 352 -15.58 -13.67 -25.27
CA ARG A 352 -15.94 -14.12 -26.63
C ARG A 352 -15.13 -15.36 -27.04
N CYS A 353 -13.82 -15.36 -26.80
CA CYS A 353 -12.96 -16.52 -27.08
C CYS A 353 -13.39 -17.76 -26.28
N LEU A 354 -13.69 -17.60 -24.99
CA LEU A 354 -14.14 -18.69 -24.15
C LEU A 354 -15.53 -19.20 -24.56
N GLN A 355 -16.48 -18.34 -24.92
CA GLN A 355 -17.81 -18.77 -25.39
C GLN A 355 -17.72 -19.60 -26.68
N LYS A 356 -16.87 -19.17 -27.63
CA LYS A 356 -16.59 -19.96 -28.84
C LYS A 356 -15.98 -21.33 -28.47
N LEU A 357 -14.99 -21.36 -27.57
CA LEU A 357 -14.36 -22.60 -27.11
C LEU A 357 -15.36 -23.53 -26.39
N LEU A 358 -16.29 -22.99 -25.61
CA LEU A 358 -17.35 -23.74 -24.95
C LEU A 358 -18.24 -24.43 -26.00
N SER A 359 -18.72 -23.66 -26.98
CA SER A 359 -19.57 -24.20 -28.05
C SER A 359 -18.87 -25.30 -28.85
N LEU A 360 -17.56 -25.16 -29.11
CA LEU A 360 -16.76 -26.17 -29.79
C LEU A 360 -16.56 -27.42 -28.92
N SER A 361 -16.31 -27.23 -27.63
CA SER A 361 -16.18 -28.35 -26.70
C SER A 361 -17.45 -29.18 -26.60
N GLU A 362 -18.62 -28.55 -26.68
CA GLU A 362 -19.91 -29.25 -26.67
C GLU A 362 -20.18 -29.97 -27.99
N LYS A 363 -19.90 -29.33 -29.13
CA LYS A 363 -20.03 -29.94 -30.46
C LYS A 363 -19.12 -31.15 -30.64
N LYS A 364 -17.89 -31.10 -30.10
CA LYS A 364 -16.90 -32.18 -30.20
C LYS A 364 -16.97 -33.19 -29.04
N ASN A 365 -17.84 -32.95 -28.05
CA ASN A 365 -17.91 -33.72 -26.82
C ASN A 365 -16.56 -33.81 -26.04
N GLU A 366 -15.77 -32.74 -26.09
CA GLU A 366 -14.44 -32.65 -25.45
C GLU A 366 -14.57 -32.17 -24.00
N LEU A 367 -14.66 -33.12 -23.07
CA LEU A 367 -14.86 -32.84 -21.64
C LEU A 367 -13.75 -31.96 -21.03
N TYR A 368 -12.48 -32.17 -21.43
CA TYR A 368 -11.37 -31.37 -20.92
C TYR A 368 -11.54 -29.89 -21.31
N TRP A 369 -11.85 -29.61 -22.58
CA TRP A 369 -12.05 -28.25 -23.08
C TRP A 369 -13.24 -27.60 -22.39
N LYS A 370 -14.32 -28.35 -22.18
CA LYS A 370 -15.49 -27.90 -21.44
C LYS A 370 -15.12 -27.49 -20.02
N SER A 371 -14.40 -28.35 -19.28
CA SER A 371 -13.98 -28.05 -17.91
C SER A 371 -13.05 -26.84 -17.81
N PHE A 372 -12.06 -26.72 -18.70
CA PHE A 372 -11.18 -25.55 -18.80
C PHE A 372 -12.01 -24.29 -19.02
N THR A 373 -12.91 -24.32 -19.99
CA THR A 373 -13.68 -23.14 -20.39
C THR A 373 -14.64 -22.69 -19.30
N LEU A 374 -15.34 -23.62 -18.65
CA LEU A 374 -16.21 -23.33 -17.51
C LEU A 374 -15.42 -22.68 -16.36
N ASN A 375 -14.23 -23.19 -16.04
CA ASN A 375 -13.39 -22.60 -15.00
C ASN A 375 -13.00 -21.15 -15.34
N TYR A 376 -12.55 -20.89 -16.56
CA TYR A 376 -12.10 -19.53 -16.91
C TYR A 376 -13.24 -18.54 -17.19
N ILE A 377 -14.41 -19.00 -17.65
CA ILE A 377 -15.63 -18.16 -17.65
C ILE A 377 -16.00 -17.83 -16.20
N GLY A 378 -15.90 -18.80 -15.27
CA GLY A 378 -16.08 -18.57 -13.84
C GLY A 378 -15.15 -17.48 -13.30
N GLU A 379 -13.89 -17.45 -13.73
CA GLU A 379 -12.92 -16.42 -13.34
C GLU A 379 -13.31 -15.02 -13.83
N LEU A 380 -13.81 -14.92 -15.07
CA LEU A 380 -14.30 -13.66 -15.61
C LEU A 380 -15.58 -13.19 -14.91
N GLU A 381 -16.51 -14.09 -14.60
CA GLU A 381 -17.72 -13.77 -13.84
C GLU A 381 -17.40 -13.35 -12.40
N PHE A 382 -16.44 -14.03 -11.76
CA PHE A 382 -15.92 -13.63 -10.45
C PHE A 382 -15.35 -12.21 -10.50
N SER A 383 -14.55 -11.89 -11.53
CA SER A 383 -13.98 -10.55 -11.72
C SER A 383 -15.04 -9.47 -11.96
N LYS A 384 -16.23 -9.83 -12.46
CA LYS A 384 -17.39 -8.94 -12.63
C LYS A 384 -18.25 -8.80 -11.36
N GLY A 385 -17.95 -9.56 -10.30
CA GLY A 385 -18.74 -9.60 -9.06
C GLY A 385 -19.91 -10.58 -9.08
N ASN A 386 -20.06 -11.39 -10.13
CA ASN A 386 -21.14 -12.39 -10.28
C ASN A 386 -20.77 -13.70 -9.57
N TYR A 387 -20.61 -13.66 -8.25
CA TYR A 387 -20.03 -14.76 -7.46
C TYR A 387 -20.83 -16.07 -7.50
N SER A 388 -22.17 -16.00 -7.50
CA SER A 388 -23.04 -17.18 -7.58
C SER A 388 -22.84 -17.93 -8.90
N LYS A 389 -22.91 -17.19 -10.02
CA LYS A 389 -22.69 -17.74 -11.36
C LYS A 389 -21.28 -18.30 -11.51
N ALA A 390 -20.28 -17.60 -10.99
CA ALA A 390 -18.90 -18.10 -10.98
C ALA A 390 -18.79 -19.44 -10.24
N LEU A 391 -19.42 -19.54 -9.06
CA LEU A 391 -19.44 -20.75 -8.26
C LEU A 391 -20.06 -21.94 -9.00
N ASP A 392 -21.20 -21.75 -9.65
CA ASP A 392 -21.87 -22.80 -10.44
C ASP A 392 -20.97 -23.30 -11.57
N LEU A 393 -20.31 -22.39 -12.28
CA LEU A 393 -19.38 -22.70 -13.36
C LEU A 393 -18.17 -23.50 -12.85
N TYR A 394 -17.58 -23.10 -11.72
CA TYR A 394 -16.49 -23.83 -11.11
C TYR A 394 -16.92 -25.22 -10.62
N LEU A 395 -18.09 -25.36 -10.00
CA LEU A 395 -18.58 -26.66 -9.53
C LEU A 395 -18.81 -27.62 -10.71
N ASN A 396 -19.34 -27.13 -11.82
CA ASN A 396 -19.49 -27.91 -13.05
C ASN A 396 -18.14 -28.32 -13.64
N SER A 397 -17.15 -27.41 -13.67
CA SER A 397 -15.78 -27.74 -14.09
C SER A 397 -15.16 -28.81 -13.20
N LEU A 398 -15.25 -28.67 -11.87
CA LEU A 398 -14.71 -29.63 -10.90
C LEU A 398 -15.32 -31.03 -11.08
N LYS A 399 -16.63 -31.12 -11.33
CA LYS A 399 -17.31 -32.40 -11.58
C LYS A 399 -16.70 -33.12 -12.79
N ILE A 400 -16.46 -32.39 -13.88
CA ILE A 400 -15.84 -32.94 -15.10
C ILE A 400 -14.38 -33.33 -14.83
N LEU A 401 -13.61 -32.51 -14.12
CA LEU A 401 -12.20 -32.79 -13.83
C LEU A 401 -12.02 -34.06 -12.99
N LYS A 402 -12.93 -34.30 -12.03
CA LYS A 402 -12.97 -35.54 -11.25
C LYS A 402 -13.29 -36.76 -12.12
N GLN A 403 -14.19 -36.61 -13.10
CA GLN A 403 -14.50 -37.67 -14.06
C GLN A 403 -13.28 -38.00 -14.95
N LEU A 404 -12.46 -36.99 -15.28
CA LEU A 404 -11.27 -37.14 -16.12
C LEU A 404 -10.00 -37.56 -15.35
N ASP A 405 -10.09 -37.74 -14.03
CA ASP A 405 -8.96 -38.01 -13.13
C ASP A 405 -7.78 -37.04 -13.38
N LYS A 406 -8.07 -35.73 -13.31
CA LYS A 406 -7.08 -34.65 -13.49
C LYS A 406 -6.82 -33.90 -12.18
N PRO A 407 -6.16 -34.53 -11.19
CA PRO A 407 -6.02 -33.98 -9.84
C PRO A 407 -5.28 -32.63 -9.78
N SER A 408 -4.33 -32.38 -10.68
CA SER A 408 -3.61 -31.10 -10.74
C SER A 408 -4.53 -29.92 -11.11
N LEU A 409 -5.51 -30.16 -11.98
CA LEU A 409 -6.49 -29.16 -12.41
C LEU A 409 -7.63 -29.03 -11.40
N GLU A 410 -8.00 -30.12 -10.72
CA GLU A 410 -8.94 -30.08 -9.60
C GLU A 410 -8.48 -29.10 -8.53
N VAL A 411 -7.19 -29.11 -8.18
CA VAL A 411 -6.60 -28.15 -7.22
C VAL A 411 -6.84 -26.70 -7.64
N ILE A 412 -6.67 -26.38 -8.92
CA ILE A 412 -6.90 -25.01 -9.44
C ILE A 412 -8.37 -24.63 -9.25
N CYS A 413 -9.28 -25.52 -9.64
CA CYS A 413 -10.71 -25.27 -9.53
C CYS A 413 -11.17 -25.18 -8.06
N LEU A 414 -10.67 -26.05 -7.18
CA LEU A 414 -10.96 -26.02 -5.74
C LEU A 414 -10.48 -24.73 -5.09
N ASN A 415 -9.31 -24.22 -5.49
CA ASN A 415 -8.82 -22.93 -5.02
C ASN A 415 -9.72 -21.77 -5.47
N ASN A 416 -10.20 -21.78 -6.71
CA ASN A 416 -11.13 -20.76 -7.23
C ASN A 416 -12.48 -20.81 -6.48
N ILE A 417 -13.02 -22.00 -6.24
CA ILE A 417 -14.24 -22.20 -5.43
C ILE A 417 -14.01 -21.69 -4.00
N GLY A 418 -12.85 -22.03 -3.40
CA GLY A 418 -12.49 -21.60 -2.06
C GLY A 418 -12.42 -20.07 -1.93
N ILE A 419 -11.77 -19.40 -2.88
CA ILE A 419 -11.68 -17.93 -2.93
C ILE A 419 -13.05 -17.29 -3.14
N THR A 420 -13.90 -17.90 -3.98
CA THR A 420 -15.27 -17.43 -4.21
C THR A 420 -16.09 -17.50 -2.93
N HIS A 421 -16.03 -18.61 -2.20
CA HIS A 421 -16.69 -18.74 -0.91
C HIS A 421 -16.14 -17.77 0.14
N ASP A 422 -14.83 -17.55 0.20
CA ASP A 422 -14.23 -16.56 1.12
C ASP A 422 -14.72 -15.14 0.82
N THR A 423 -14.80 -14.77 -0.46
CA THR A 423 -15.32 -13.47 -0.90
C THR A 423 -16.81 -13.29 -0.57
N MET A 424 -17.58 -14.38 -0.57
CA MET A 424 -18.98 -14.41 -0.14
C MET A 424 -19.14 -14.60 1.38
N GLU A 425 -18.05 -14.57 2.15
CA GLU A 425 -18.02 -14.79 3.61
C GLU A 425 -18.52 -16.19 4.06
N HIS A 426 -18.59 -17.15 3.14
CA HIS A 426 -18.91 -18.55 3.40
C HIS A 426 -17.67 -19.33 3.88
N PHE A 427 -17.11 -18.91 5.03
CA PHE A 427 -15.79 -19.36 5.49
C PHE A 427 -15.66 -20.87 5.70
N THR A 428 -16.72 -21.56 6.14
CA THR A 428 -16.71 -23.02 6.34
C THR A 428 -16.53 -23.77 5.03
N ASN A 429 -17.23 -23.34 3.98
CA ASN A 429 -17.12 -23.89 2.63
C ASN A 429 -15.76 -23.58 2.01
N ALA A 430 -15.25 -22.35 2.18
CA ALA A 430 -13.92 -21.97 1.74
C ALA A 430 -12.83 -22.88 2.35
N LEU A 431 -12.88 -23.06 3.67
CA LEU A 431 -11.93 -23.91 4.41
C LEU A 431 -11.97 -25.36 3.92
N LYS A 432 -13.17 -25.91 3.68
CA LYS A 432 -13.34 -27.27 3.15
C LYS A 432 -12.62 -27.43 1.81
N ARG A 433 -12.81 -26.48 0.87
CA ARG A 433 -12.21 -26.55 -0.46
C ARG A 433 -10.69 -26.39 -0.45
N PHE A 434 -10.15 -25.48 0.37
CA PHE A 434 -8.70 -25.37 0.51
C PHE A 434 -8.07 -26.60 1.16
N LYS A 435 -8.75 -27.28 2.10
CA LYS A 435 -8.29 -28.55 2.68
C LYS A 435 -8.32 -29.70 1.66
N GLU A 436 -9.36 -29.78 0.83
CA GLU A 436 -9.42 -30.73 -0.28
C GLU A 436 -8.25 -30.51 -1.26
N ALA A 437 -8.00 -29.26 -1.67
CA ALA A 437 -6.88 -28.91 -2.54
C ALA A 437 -5.51 -29.24 -1.90
N LEU A 438 -5.36 -29.00 -0.59
CA LEU A 438 -4.15 -29.37 0.16
C LEU A 438 -3.92 -30.88 0.16
N MET A 439 -4.97 -31.69 0.36
CA MET A 439 -4.86 -33.14 0.35
C MET A 439 -4.41 -33.66 -1.02
N ILE A 440 -4.93 -33.10 -2.10
CA ILE A 440 -4.52 -33.47 -3.46
C ILE A 440 -3.06 -33.07 -3.71
N ASN A 441 -2.63 -31.84 -3.34
CA ASN A 441 -1.24 -31.42 -3.49
C ASN A 441 -0.25 -32.32 -2.74
N LYS A 442 -0.62 -32.81 -1.55
CA LYS A 442 0.17 -33.80 -0.80
C LYS A 442 0.31 -35.13 -1.55
N LYS A 443 -0.80 -35.63 -2.12
CA LYS A 443 -0.77 -36.86 -2.94
C LYS A 443 0.11 -36.68 -4.18
N LEU A 444 0.07 -35.51 -4.80
CA LEU A 444 0.88 -35.15 -5.96
C LEU A 444 2.35 -34.82 -5.61
N ARG A 445 2.73 -34.83 -4.33
CA ARG A 445 4.05 -34.39 -3.84
C ARG A 445 4.42 -33.00 -4.38
N ASN A 446 3.46 -32.07 -4.36
CA ASN A 446 3.62 -30.71 -4.87
C ASN A 446 3.81 -29.71 -3.70
N PRO A 447 5.03 -29.52 -3.18
CA PRO A 447 5.27 -28.67 -2.01
C PRO A 447 4.88 -27.20 -2.27
N LYS A 448 5.06 -26.70 -3.51
CA LYS A 448 4.65 -25.34 -3.89
C LYS A 448 3.12 -25.18 -3.83
N GLY A 449 2.37 -26.21 -4.26
CA GLY A 449 0.92 -26.26 -4.11
C GLY A 449 0.48 -26.32 -2.65
N GLU A 450 1.16 -27.11 -1.82
CA GLU A 450 0.89 -27.18 -0.38
C GLU A 450 1.09 -25.82 0.32
N MET A 451 2.20 -25.13 0.03
CA MET A 451 2.47 -23.79 0.54
C MET A 451 1.37 -22.79 0.16
N LYS A 452 0.90 -22.81 -1.09
CA LYS A 452 -0.22 -21.97 -1.55
C LYS A 452 -1.51 -22.29 -0.78
N CYS A 453 -1.82 -23.57 -0.54
CA CYS A 453 -2.98 -23.94 0.27
C CYS A 453 -2.83 -23.47 1.74
N PHE A 454 -1.64 -23.62 2.34
CA PHE A 454 -1.38 -23.16 3.71
C PHE A 454 -1.58 -21.64 3.84
N THR A 455 -1.08 -20.84 2.90
CA THR A 455 -1.26 -19.38 2.92
C THR A 455 -2.72 -18.96 2.75
N LYS A 456 -3.49 -19.65 1.89
CA LYS A 456 -4.94 -19.41 1.74
C LYS A 456 -5.73 -19.77 3.01
N ILE A 457 -5.45 -20.94 3.61
CA ILE A 457 -6.06 -21.35 4.88
C ILE A 457 -5.69 -20.36 6.00
N ALA A 458 -4.43 -19.92 6.06
CA ALA A 458 -3.98 -18.96 7.06
C ALA A 458 -4.67 -17.60 6.90
N SER A 459 -4.83 -17.12 5.65
CA SER A 459 -5.55 -15.88 5.34
C SER A 459 -7.03 -15.95 5.76
N LEU A 460 -7.66 -17.11 5.56
CA LEU A 460 -9.05 -17.37 5.95
C LEU A 460 -9.25 -17.39 7.48
N TYR A 461 -8.29 -17.94 8.23
CA TYR A 461 -8.31 -17.84 9.69
C TYR A 461 -8.05 -16.41 10.16
N PHE A 462 -7.15 -15.69 9.47
CA PHE A 462 -6.85 -14.30 9.77
C PHE A 462 -8.05 -13.37 9.55
N SER A 463 -8.84 -13.56 8.48
CA SER A 463 -10.08 -12.79 8.23
C SER A 463 -11.14 -13.04 9.30
N GLN A 464 -11.22 -14.26 9.84
CA GLN A 464 -12.05 -14.60 11.01
C GLN A 464 -11.49 -14.13 12.37
N ASN A 465 -10.38 -13.38 12.38
CA ASN A 465 -9.67 -12.96 13.59
C ASN A 465 -9.17 -14.13 14.49
N LYS A 466 -9.03 -15.34 13.92
CA LYS A 466 -8.47 -16.55 14.57
C LYS A 466 -6.95 -16.57 14.41
N LEU A 467 -6.28 -15.72 15.19
CA LEU A 467 -4.86 -15.40 15.00
C LEU A 467 -3.92 -16.59 15.26
N SER A 468 -4.25 -17.49 16.19
CA SER A 468 -3.41 -18.64 16.56
C SER A 468 -3.36 -19.70 15.46
N GLU A 469 -4.50 -19.99 14.86
CA GLU A 469 -4.63 -20.92 13.73
C GLU A 469 -3.98 -20.33 12.47
N ALA A 470 -4.20 -19.04 12.20
CA ALA A 470 -3.53 -18.34 11.11
C ALA A 470 -2.00 -18.43 11.24
N MET A 471 -1.46 -18.16 12.44
CA MET A 471 -0.03 -18.27 12.73
C MET A 471 0.50 -19.68 12.46
N THR A 472 -0.24 -20.71 12.87
CA THR A 472 0.16 -22.11 12.67
C THR A 472 0.33 -22.44 11.18
N PHE A 473 -0.62 -22.03 10.34
CA PHE A 473 -0.56 -22.28 8.91
C PHE A 473 0.47 -21.41 8.18
N TYR A 474 0.66 -20.14 8.58
CA TYR A 474 1.73 -19.33 8.02
C TYR A 474 3.12 -19.88 8.36
N LYS A 475 3.35 -20.41 9.57
CA LYS A 475 4.62 -21.07 9.91
C LYS A 475 4.86 -22.33 9.09
N LYS A 476 3.82 -23.13 8.80
CA LYS A 476 3.93 -24.27 7.87
C LYS A 476 4.31 -23.82 6.46
N ALA A 477 3.67 -22.76 5.96
CA ALA A 477 4.03 -22.18 4.66
C ALA A 477 5.47 -21.64 4.64
N LEU A 478 5.91 -21.00 5.73
CA LEU A 478 7.27 -20.47 5.87
C LEU A 478 8.31 -21.59 5.75
N ASN A 479 8.15 -22.67 6.50
CA ASN A 479 9.06 -23.82 6.46
C ASN A 479 9.16 -24.43 5.04
N VAL A 480 8.03 -24.52 4.32
CA VAL A 480 8.06 -24.98 2.92
C VAL A 480 8.78 -23.99 2.02
N SER A 481 8.56 -22.69 2.19
CA SER A 481 9.25 -21.66 1.39
C SER A 481 10.76 -21.64 1.63
N GLU A 482 11.20 -21.93 2.86
CA GLU A 482 12.63 -22.05 3.21
C GLU A 482 13.26 -23.28 2.56
N ASN A 483 12.60 -24.44 2.62
CA ASN A 483 13.10 -25.66 1.99
C ASN A 483 13.15 -25.59 0.46
N LEU A 484 12.34 -24.73 -0.16
CA LEU A 484 12.32 -24.51 -1.60
C LEU A 484 13.23 -23.35 -2.05
N ASP A 485 13.91 -22.66 -1.12
CA ASP A 485 14.61 -21.39 -1.37
C ASP A 485 13.73 -20.34 -2.10
N ASP A 486 12.41 -20.38 -1.87
CA ASP A 486 11.44 -19.47 -2.48
C ASP A 486 11.39 -18.16 -1.68
N LEU A 487 12.42 -17.33 -1.88
CA LEU A 487 12.57 -16.02 -1.23
C LEU A 487 11.35 -15.11 -1.47
N SER A 488 10.70 -15.23 -2.63
CA SER A 488 9.55 -14.40 -3.01
C SER A 488 8.36 -14.67 -2.09
N ASN A 489 7.94 -15.93 -1.97
CA ASN A 489 6.84 -16.29 -1.06
C ASN A 489 7.25 -16.12 0.41
N ARG A 490 8.52 -16.35 0.76
CA ARG A 490 9.04 -16.15 2.11
C ARG A 490 8.82 -14.72 2.61
N VAL A 491 9.11 -13.70 1.79
CA VAL A 491 8.88 -12.29 2.15
C VAL A 491 7.42 -12.02 2.48
N GLU A 492 6.50 -12.52 1.65
CA GLU A 492 5.06 -12.32 1.86
C GLU A 492 4.60 -12.98 3.16
N ILE A 493 5.01 -14.23 3.40
CA ILE A 493 4.65 -14.99 4.59
C ILE A 493 5.19 -14.32 5.85
N LEU A 494 6.47 -13.91 5.87
CA LEU A 494 7.07 -13.19 7.00
C LEU A 494 6.33 -11.89 7.29
N ASN A 495 5.95 -11.14 6.26
CA ASN A 495 5.15 -9.92 6.42
C ASN A 495 3.77 -10.22 7.04
N LYS A 496 3.08 -11.29 6.60
CA LYS A 496 1.79 -11.70 7.19
C LYS A 496 1.93 -12.14 8.65
N ILE A 497 3.00 -12.87 8.99
CA ILE A 497 3.32 -13.24 10.38
C ILE A 497 3.56 -11.99 11.24
N GLY A 498 4.30 -11.00 10.72
CA GLY A 498 4.51 -9.71 11.38
C GLY A 498 3.19 -8.99 11.68
N VAL A 499 2.25 -8.98 10.74
CA VAL A 499 0.91 -8.39 10.93
C VAL A 499 0.11 -9.11 12.01
N ILE A 500 0.23 -10.45 12.11
CA ILE A 500 -0.42 -11.19 13.19
C ILE A 500 0.13 -10.78 14.56
N TYR A 501 1.45 -10.68 14.69
CA TYR A 501 2.07 -10.23 15.95
C TYR A 501 1.67 -8.79 16.30
N GLU A 502 1.54 -7.90 15.31
CA GLU A 502 1.03 -6.54 15.52
C GLU A 502 -0.41 -6.56 16.07
N LYS A 503 -1.32 -7.37 15.49
CA LYS A 503 -2.68 -7.55 16.01
C LYS A 503 -2.71 -8.12 17.43
N GLN A 504 -1.75 -8.97 17.78
CA GLN A 504 -1.56 -9.49 19.15
C GLN A 504 -0.91 -8.47 20.10
N ARG A 505 -0.62 -7.25 19.64
CA ARG A 505 0.13 -6.21 20.36
C ARG A 505 1.55 -6.62 20.76
N ASN A 506 2.12 -7.64 20.11
CA ASN A 506 3.48 -8.08 20.29
C ASN A 506 4.41 -7.40 19.29
N ASN A 507 4.71 -6.13 19.55
CA ASN A 507 5.50 -5.27 18.65
C ASN A 507 6.95 -5.76 18.46
N SER A 508 7.53 -6.44 19.47
CA SER A 508 8.90 -6.96 19.41
C SER A 508 9.04 -8.04 18.34
N ASN A 509 8.18 -9.06 18.40
CA ASN A 509 8.19 -10.13 17.40
C ASN A 509 7.78 -9.59 16.02
N ALA A 510 6.78 -8.72 15.94
CA ALA A 510 6.39 -8.09 14.67
C ALA A 510 7.60 -7.41 13.99
N MET A 511 8.39 -6.65 14.76
CA MET A 511 9.59 -5.99 14.26
C MET A 511 10.66 -6.97 13.77
N THR A 512 10.86 -8.11 14.45
CA THR A 512 11.81 -9.15 14.01
C THR A 512 11.45 -9.69 12.64
N TYR A 513 10.20 -10.12 12.44
CA TYR A 513 9.72 -10.65 11.16
C TYR A 513 9.73 -9.58 10.06
N TYR A 514 9.35 -8.33 10.37
CA TYR A 514 9.43 -7.24 9.40
C TYR A 514 10.86 -6.89 9.00
N LYS A 515 11.83 -6.92 9.93
CA LYS A 515 13.25 -6.68 9.60
C LYS A 515 13.82 -7.78 8.71
N GLU A 516 13.45 -9.03 8.97
CA GLU A 516 13.85 -10.15 8.11
C GLU A 516 13.22 -10.03 6.72
N ALA A 517 11.90 -9.78 6.64
CA ALA A 517 11.21 -9.54 5.38
C ALA A 517 11.81 -8.34 4.63
N LEU A 518 12.21 -7.28 5.34
CA LEU A 518 12.86 -6.11 4.77
C LEU A 518 14.25 -6.45 4.22
N ARG A 519 15.02 -7.30 4.90
CA ARG A 519 16.32 -7.77 4.42
C ARG A 519 16.18 -8.58 3.13
N ILE A 520 15.21 -9.50 3.09
CA ILE A 520 14.99 -10.34 1.91
C ILE A 520 14.38 -9.52 0.75
N SER A 521 13.43 -8.63 1.00
CA SER A 521 12.90 -7.73 -0.05
C SER A 521 13.98 -6.80 -0.61
N LYS A 522 14.92 -6.33 0.22
CA LYS A 522 16.12 -5.61 -0.23
C LYS A 522 16.98 -6.47 -1.16
N SER A 523 17.24 -7.75 -0.82
CA SER A 523 17.99 -8.64 -1.71
C SER A 523 17.23 -8.97 -3.00
N LEU A 524 15.90 -9.09 -2.93
CA LEU A 524 15.06 -9.32 -4.11
C LEU A 524 14.87 -8.08 -5.00
N CYS A 525 15.28 -6.91 -4.52
CA CYS A 525 15.07 -5.62 -5.20
C CYS A 525 13.59 -5.29 -5.41
N ASP A 526 12.73 -5.86 -4.57
CA ASP A 526 11.29 -5.74 -4.66
C ASP A 526 10.83 -4.50 -3.88
N PHE A 527 10.79 -3.37 -4.58
CA PHE A 527 10.40 -2.09 -4.00
C PHE A 527 8.94 -2.06 -3.53
N PHE A 528 8.06 -2.84 -4.16
CA PHE A 528 6.66 -2.89 -3.78
C PHE A 528 6.45 -3.64 -2.46
N ARG A 529 7.04 -4.84 -2.30
CA ARG A 529 7.05 -5.54 -1.02
C ARG A 529 7.82 -4.76 0.04
N LYS A 530 8.94 -4.14 -0.33
CA LYS A 530 9.70 -3.24 0.56
C LYS A 530 8.84 -2.07 1.05
N SER A 531 8.07 -1.44 0.18
CA SER A 531 7.11 -0.38 0.54
C SER A 531 6.11 -0.88 1.58
N LYS A 532 5.44 -2.01 1.33
CA LYS A 532 4.49 -2.62 2.28
C LYS A 532 5.11 -2.89 3.65
N ILE A 533 6.35 -3.42 3.67
CA ILE A 533 7.05 -3.74 4.91
C ILE A 533 7.47 -2.46 5.65
N ILE A 534 7.99 -1.45 4.95
CA ILE A 534 8.35 -0.15 5.55
C ILE A 534 7.13 0.54 6.13
N ASN A 535 5.99 0.51 5.44
CA ASN A 535 4.73 1.01 5.95
C ASN A 535 4.37 0.33 7.28
N ASN A 536 4.45 -0.99 7.35
CA ASN A 536 4.15 -1.75 8.55
C ASN A 536 5.13 -1.44 9.70
N ILE A 537 6.43 -1.29 9.42
CA ILE A 537 7.43 -0.88 10.42
C ILE A 537 7.13 0.53 10.95
N GLY A 538 6.83 1.47 10.05
CA GLY A 538 6.45 2.84 10.42
C GLY A 538 5.21 2.88 11.31
N TRP A 539 4.25 1.99 11.06
CA TRP A 539 3.03 1.84 11.87
C TRP A 539 3.32 1.27 13.27
N VAL A 540 4.21 0.27 13.38
CA VAL A 540 4.63 -0.25 14.69
C VAL A 540 5.27 0.85 15.55
N TYR A 541 6.19 1.64 14.97
CA TYR A 541 6.79 2.77 15.69
C TYR A 541 5.76 3.84 16.08
N TYR A 542 4.79 4.12 15.20
CA TYR A 542 3.68 5.02 15.52
C TYR A 542 2.87 4.52 16.72
N LYS A 543 2.53 3.23 16.77
CA LYS A 543 1.79 2.61 17.88
C LYS A 543 2.56 2.60 19.20
N GLN A 544 3.89 2.57 19.15
CA GLN A 544 4.75 2.69 20.32
C GLN A 544 4.92 4.13 20.83
N GLY A 545 4.40 5.13 20.11
CA GLY A 545 4.62 6.55 20.40
C GLY A 545 6.00 7.06 19.96
N GLU A 546 6.81 6.23 19.28
CA GLU A 546 8.12 6.59 18.74
C GLU A 546 7.98 7.36 17.41
N PHE A 547 7.30 8.51 17.47
CA PHE A 547 6.88 9.27 16.30
C PHE A 547 8.05 9.72 15.40
N SER A 548 9.24 10.01 15.96
CA SER A 548 10.42 10.41 15.17
C SER A 548 10.91 9.28 14.26
N LYS A 549 10.99 8.04 14.76
CA LYS A 549 11.36 6.88 13.95
C LYS A 549 10.26 6.55 12.94
N SER A 550 9.00 6.67 13.34
CA SER A 550 7.86 6.52 12.43
C SER A 550 7.97 7.46 11.22
N LEU A 551 8.25 8.75 11.45
CA LEU A 551 8.49 9.73 10.38
C LEU A 551 9.71 9.38 9.51
N GLU A 552 10.79 8.86 10.07
CA GLU A 552 11.95 8.40 9.29
C GLU A 552 11.55 7.30 8.29
N PHE A 553 10.81 6.29 8.75
CA PHE A 553 10.34 5.20 7.89
C PHE A 553 9.32 5.69 6.85
N TYR A 554 8.39 6.58 7.22
CA TYR A 554 7.41 7.12 6.25
C TYR A 554 8.03 8.09 5.24
N ASN A 555 9.08 8.84 5.59
CA ASN A 555 9.84 9.62 4.60
C ASN A 555 10.62 8.70 3.63
N LYS A 556 11.21 7.61 4.15
CA LYS A 556 11.82 6.56 3.30
C LYS A 556 10.79 5.92 2.38
N LEU A 557 9.57 5.67 2.89
CA LEU A 557 8.47 5.14 2.09
C LEU A 557 8.08 6.13 0.99
N LEU A 558 7.90 7.40 1.32
CA LEU A 558 7.53 8.44 0.35
C LEU A 558 8.54 8.48 -0.80
N HIS A 559 9.83 8.45 -0.50
CA HIS A 559 10.88 8.40 -1.52
C HIS A 559 10.81 7.14 -2.39
N ILE A 560 10.43 5.98 -1.83
CA ILE A 560 10.23 4.75 -2.59
C ILE A 560 9.00 4.86 -3.49
N GLU A 561 7.88 5.41 -3.00
CA GLU A 561 6.66 5.61 -3.78
C GLU A 561 6.88 6.60 -4.94
N GLU A 562 7.67 7.66 -4.71
CA GLU A 562 8.11 8.61 -5.75
C GLU A 562 8.98 7.92 -6.80
N LYS A 563 9.95 7.08 -6.38
CA LYS A 563 10.76 6.26 -7.30
C LYS A 563 9.92 5.25 -8.09
N LEU A 564 8.85 4.73 -7.49
CA LEU A 564 7.89 3.83 -8.13
C LEU A 564 6.96 4.55 -9.12
N GLY A 565 6.86 5.89 -9.05
CA GLY A 565 5.79 6.63 -9.73
C GLY A 565 4.38 6.25 -9.22
N ASN A 566 4.29 5.68 -8.01
CA ASN A 566 3.02 5.23 -7.44
C ASN A 566 2.31 6.38 -6.74
N LEU A 567 1.62 7.20 -7.54
CA LEU A 567 0.90 8.39 -7.05
C LEU A 567 -0.11 8.06 -5.94
N SER A 568 -0.79 6.91 -5.99
CA SER A 568 -1.71 6.48 -4.92
C SER A 568 -0.96 6.16 -3.63
N GLY A 569 0.20 5.51 -3.73
CA GLY A 569 1.11 5.25 -2.61
C GLY A 569 1.65 6.53 -1.98
N GLU A 570 2.02 7.51 -2.80
CA GLU A 570 2.47 8.83 -2.32
C GLU A 570 1.37 9.57 -1.55
N VAL A 571 0.14 9.60 -2.08
CA VAL A 571 -1.03 10.21 -1.43
C VAL A 571 -1.25 9.61 -0.04
N LYS A 572 -1.27 8.28 0.04
CA LYS A 572 -1.43 7.53 1.31
C LYS A 572 -0.30 7.84 2.29
N THR A 573 0.94 7.82 1.83
CA THR A 573 2.10 8.07 2.68
C THR A 573 2.11 9.50 3.22
N LEU A 574 1.79 10.50 2.39
CA LEU A 574 1.67 11.89 2.84
C LEU A 574 0.55 12.05 3.89
N ASN A 575 -0.59 11.38 3.71
CA ASN A 575 -1.67 11.37 4.69
C ASN A 575 -1.20 10.76 6.02
N ILE A 576 -0.49 9.63 5.97
CA ILE A 576 0.04 9.00 7.19
C ILE A 576 1.07 9.89 7.90
N ILE A 577 1.97 10.56 7.18
CA ILE A 577 2.88 11.56 7.78
C ILE A 577 2.10 12.67 8.49
N GLY A 578 1.00 13.13 7.89
CA GLY A 578 0.07 14.07 8.52
C GLY A 578 -0.49 13.53 9.84
N ILE A 579 -0.94 12.27 9.87
CA ILE A 579 -1.44 11.59 11.07
C ILE A 579 -0.37 11.55 12.16
N VAL A 580 0.88 11.20 11.82
CA VAL A 580 1.97 11.15 12.80
C VAL A 580 2.25 12.54 13.41
N TYR A 581 2.22 13.61 12.60
CA TYR A 581 2.36 14.97 13.13
C TYR A 581 1.15 15.41 13.97
N GLU A 582 -0.06 14.98 13.62
CA GLU A 582 -1.26 15.25 14.40
C GLU A 582 -1.15 14.62 15.79
N SER A 583 -0.70 13.36 15.89
CA SER A 583 -0.50 12.67 17.16
C SER A 583 0.63 13.28 18.01
N GLN A 584 1.58 13.98 17.40
CA GLN A 584 2.57 14.81 18.11
C GLN A 584 2.00 16.16 18.59
N GLY A 585 0.74 16.50 18.28
CA GLY A 585 0.16 17.83 18.52
C GLY A 585 0.66 18.93 17.56
N LYS A 586 1.43 18.59 16.52
CA LYS A 586 2.00 19.55 15.57
C LYS A 586 1.03 19.85 14.43
N PHE A 587 -0.13 20.42 14.78
CA PHE A 587 -1.27 20.63 13.85
C PHE A 587 -0.91 21.42 12.58
N LYS A 588 -0.08 22.46 12.66
CA LYS A 588 0.35 23.21 11.46
C LYS A 588 1.13 22.35 10.46
N LYS A 589 2.00 21.45 10.94
CA LYS A 589 2.74 20.51 10.07
C LYS A 589 1.81 19.46 9.50
N ALA A 590 0.91 18.90 10.31
CA ALA A 590 -0.07 17.93 9.87
C ALA A 590 -0.95 18.47 8.73
N LEU A 591 -1.49 19.70 8.86
CA LEU A 591 -2.26 20.37 7.80
C LEU A 591 -1.47 20.49 6.50
N LYS A 592 -0.20 20.93 6.55
CA LYS A 592 0.66 21.04 5.36
C LYS A 592 0.81 19.71 4.62
N PHE A 593 0.91 18.59 5.32
CA PHE A 593 1.01 17.26 4.71
C PHE A 593 -0.34 16.76 4.18
N TYR A 594 -1.43 16.99 4.91
CA TYR A 594 -2.77 16.67 4.43
C TYR A 594 -3.14 17.47 3.17
N GLU A 595 -2.83 18.76 3.11
CA GLU A 595 -3.07 19.61 1.92
C GLU A 595 -2.25 19.14 0.71
N LYS A 596 -0.98 18.76 0.92
CA LYS A 596 -0.15 18.15 -0.13
C LYS A 596 -0.76 16.84 -0.64
N SER A 597 -1.21 15.98 0.28
CA SER A 597 -1.87 14.71 -0.05
C SER A 597 -3.16 14.95 -0.85
N LEU A 598 -4.00 15.89 -0.40
CA LEU A 598 -5.24 16.28 -1.08
C LEU A 598 -5.00 16.80 -2.49
N LYS A 599 -4.03 17.71 -2.67
CA LYS A 599 -3.68 18.26 -3.99
C LYS A 599 -3.20 17.17 -4.97
N LYS A 600 -2.45 16.18 -4.48
CA LYS A 600 -2.03 15.03 -5.31
C LYS A 600 -3.22 14.11 -5.64
N ALA A 601 -4.08 13.82 -4.67
CA ALA A 601 -5.27 13.00 -4.88
C ALA A 601 -6.26 13.63 -5.89
N GLU A 602 -6.48 14.94 -5.80
CA GLU A 602 -7.32 15.70 -6.74
C GLU A 602 -6.75 15.65 -8.17
N LYS A 603 -5.43 15.74 -8.34
CA LYS A 603 -4.77 15.59 -9.66
C LYS A 603 -4.89 14.18 -10.24
N LEU A 604 -4.87 13.16 -9.38
CA LEU A 604 -4.98 11.76 -9.80
C LEU A 604 -6.42 11.39 -10.22
N GLY A 605 -7.42 12.17 -9.80
CA GLY A 605 -8.83 11.79 -9.93
C GLY A 605 -9.23 10.64 -9.01
N ASP A 606 -8.38 10.28 -8.05
CA ASP A 606 -8.62 9.19 -7.11
C ASP A 606 -9.61 9.65 -6.03
N LEU A 607 -10.89 9.42 -6.30
CA LEU A 607 -11.96 9.75 -5.38
C LEU A 607 -11.88 8.93 -4.08
N GLN A 608 -11.11 7.83 -4.00
CA GLN A 608 -11.11 6.93 -2.85
C GLN A 608 -10.51 7.56 -1.59
N GLU A 609 -9.34 8.18 -1.71
CA GLU A 609 -8.59 8.70 -0.56
C GLU A 609 -9.03 10.10 -0.12
N ILE A 610 -9.63 10.88 -1.02
CA ILE A 610 -9.99 12.29 -0.79
C ILE A 610 -10.86 12.49 0.48
N PRO A 611 -11.94 11.72 0.72
CA PRO A 611 -12.79 11.91 1.90
C PRO A 611 -12.04 11.71 3.23
N SER A 612 -11.11 10.75 3.29
CA SER A 612 -10.31 10.48 4.48
C SER A 612 -9.40 11.67 4.81
N ILE A 613 -8.71 12.20 3.81
CA ILE A 613 -7.81 13.36 3.96
C ILE A 613 -8.61 14.60 4.40
N ILE A 614 -9.75 14.87 3.76
CA ILE A 614 -10.63 15.99 4.10
C ILE A 614 -11.13 15.88 5.55
N ASN A 615 -11.53 14.68 5.97
CA ASN A 615 -11.97 14.44 7.35
C ASN A 615 -10.83 14.72 8.35
N ASN A 616 -9.60 14.32 8.05
CA ASN A 616 -8.45 14.59 8.91
C ASN A 616 -8.17 16.10 9.05
N ILE A 617 -8.28 16.86 7.95
CA ILE A 617 -8.17 18.32 7.97
C ILE A 617 -9.29 18.95 8.84
N ALA A 618 -10.53 18.51 8.65
CA ALA A 618 -11.68 19.00 9.43
C ALA A 618 -11.51 18.72 10.93
N TRP A 619 -10.99 17.55 11.30
CA TRP A 619 -10.70 17.20 12.69
C TRP A 619 -9.65 18.10 13.34
N ILE A 620 -8.60 18.49 12.60
CA ILE A 620 -7.62 19.46 13.10
C ILE A 620 -8.29 20.81 13.36
N TYR A 621 -9.10 21.32 12.43
CA TYR A 621 -9.80 22.59 12.63
C TYR A 621 -10.76 22.55 13.81
N LYS A 622 -11.46 21.42 14.01
CA LYS A 622 -12.30 21.19 15.20
C LYS A 622 -11.48 21.25 16.49
N LYS A 623 -10.33 20.58 16.55
CA LYS A 623 -9.43 20.60 17.72
C LYS A 623 -8.87 21.99 18.03
N GLN A 624 -8.73 22.83 17.02
CA GLN A 624 -8.31 24.23 17.17
C GLN A 624 -9.46 25.18 17.54
N GLY A 625 -10.70 24.70 17.67
CA GLY A 625 -11.88 25.53 17.90
C GLY A 625 -12.38 26.28 16.65
N ASN A 626 -11.78 26.06 15.47
CA ASN A 626 -12.22 26.66 14.22
C ASN A 626 -13.37 25.86 13.59
N PHE A 627 -14.52 25.90 14.24
CA PHE A 627 -15.70 25.09 13.87
C PHE A 627 -16.24 25.42 12.48
N ASN A 628 -16.17 26.67 12.03
CA ASN A 628 -16.62 27.07 10.69
C ASN A 628 -15.78 26.41 9.58
N ARG A 629 -14.44 26.41 9.69
CA ARG A 629 -13.59 25.68 8.73
C ARG A 629 -13.79 24.17 8.82
N ALA A 630 -13.93 23.62 10.03
CA ALA A 630 -14.23 22.20 10.18
C ALA A 630 -15.53 21.82 9.45
N LEU A 631 -16.58 22.64 9.57
CA LEU A 631 -17.85 22.45 8.89
C LEU A 631 -17.71 22.47 7.37
N GLU A 632 -16.95 23.41 6.82
CA GLU A 632 -16.69 23.52 5.38
C GLU A 632 -16.06 22.22 4.83
N PHE A 633 -14.99 21.74 5.47
CA PHE A 633 -14.32 20.52 5.06
C PHE A 633 -15.22 19.28 5.23
N PHE A 634 -15.93 19.12 6.35
CA PHE A 634 -16.87 17.99 6.51
C PHE A 634 -17.97 18.00 5.44
N LYS A 635 -18.51 19.17 5.07
CA LYS A 635 -19.48 19.29 3.96
C LYS A 635 -18.86 18.95 2.60
N LYS A 636 -17.61 19.35 2.34
CA LYS A 636 -16.88 18.94 1.11
C LYS A 636 -16.73 17.41 1.04
N GLY A 637 -16.39 16.77 2.15
CA GLY A 637 -16.29 15.30 2.25
C GLY A 637 -17.64 14.60 2.03
N LEU A 638 -18.71 15.12 2.65
CA LEU A 638 -20.08 14.59 2.47
C LEU A 638 -20.49 14.59 0.99
N LYS A 639 -20.29 15.69 0.26
CA LYS A 639 -20.65 15.76 -1.18
C LYS A 639 -19.96 14.68 -2.02
N ILE A 640 -18.73 14.31 -1.67
CA ILE A 640 -17.99 13.24 -2.37
C ILE A 640 -18.56 11.87 -2.00
N ASN A 641 -18.81 11.63 -0.71
CA ASN A 641 -19.42 10.39 -0.23
C ASN A 641 -20.84 10.19 -0.76
N GLU A 642 -21.61 11.28 -0.95
CA GLU A 642 -22.93 11.28 -1.57
C GLU A 642 -22.90 10.72 -2.99
N LYS A 643 -21.95 11.19 -3.82
CA LYS A 643 -21.72 10.70 -5.18
C LYS A 643 -21.31 9.23 -5.23
N LYS A 644 -20.54 8.75 -4.25
CA LYS A 644 -20.09 7.35 -4.19
C LYS A 644 -21.16 6.36 -3.74
N GLY A 645 -22.19 6.83 -3.03
CA GLY A 645 -23.21 5.94 -2.46
C GLY A 645 -22.78 5.17 -1.21
N ASP A 646 -21.61 5.46 -0.62
CA ASP A 646 -21.16 4.78 0.60
C ASP A 646 -21.98 5.22 1.83
N LYS A 647 -22.85 4.32 2.30
CA LYS A 647 -23.73 4.59 3.45
C LYS A 647 -22.96 4.81 4.75
N LYS A 648 -21.89 4.03 5.02
CA LYS A 648 -21.15 4.11 6.28
C LYS A 648 -20.42 5.45 6.38
N GLU A 649 -19.81 5.90 5.29
CA GLU A 649 -19.12 7.19 5.23
C GLU A 649 -20.10 8.39 5.23
N LYS A 650 -21.30 8.25 4.66
CA LYS A 650 -22.38 9.24 4.81
C LYS A 650 -22.80 9.40 6.27
N ILE A 651 -23.06 8.29 6.97
CA ILE A 651 -23.40 8.31 8.41
C ILE A 651 -22.33 9.04 9.20
N ARG A 652 -21.05 8.69 8.99
CA ARG A 652 -19.92 9.36 9.67
C ARG A 652 -19.86 10.86 9.38
N SER A 653 -20.12 11.25 8.14
CA SER A 653 -20.10 12.67 7.72
C SER A 653 -21.23 13.45 8.39
N TYR A 654 -22.47 12.96 8.35
CA TYR A 654 -23.61 13.59 9.02
C TYR A 654 -23.42 13.68 10.54
N THR A 655 -22.89 12.64 11.18
CA THR A 655 -22.57 12.68 12.62
C THR A 655 -21.58 13.81 12.93
N ASN A 656 -20.48 13.92 12.19
CA ASN A 656 -19.48 14.97 12.43
C ASN A 656 -20.04 16.38 12.18
N ILE A 657 -20.85 16.57 11.13
CA ILE A 657 -21.50 17.85 10.84
C ILE A 657 -22.48 18.22 11.95
N GLY A 658 -23.32 17.27 12.41
CA GLY A 658 -24.25 17.48 13.52
C GLY A 658 -23.54 17.89 14.81
N LEU A 659 -22.43 17.22 15.14
CA LEU A 659 -21.58 17.59 16.29
C LEU A 659 -20.98 19.00 16.16
N ILE A 660 -20.56 19.41 14.95
CA ILE A 660 -20.04 20.76 14.73
C ILE A 660 -21.14 21.82 14.87
N TYR A 661 -22.34 21.56 14.35
CA TYR A 661 -23.48 22.47 14.55
C TYR A 661 -23.86 22.58 16.03
N TYR A 662 -23.84 21.47 16.75
CA TYR A 662 -24.04 21.46 18.20
C TYR A 662 -23.01 22.36 18.92
N LEU A 663 -21.72 22.23 18.59
CA LEU A 663 -20.65 23.09 19.15
C LEU A 663 -20.77 24.57 18.77
N LEU A 664 -21.44 24.88 17.66
CA LEU A 664 -21.76 26.24 17.22
C LEU A 664 -23.05 26.80 17.85
N GLY A 665 -23.76 26.02 18.68
CA GLY A 665 -25.08 26.40 19.23
C GLY A 665 -26.23 26.33 18.21
N LYS A 666 -25.98 25.77 17.03
CA LYS A 666 -26.95 25.63 15.93
C LYS A 666 -27.77 24.37 16.08
N HIS A 667 -28.68 24.39 17.07
CA HIS A 667 -29.37 23.20 17.54
C HIS A 667 -30.32 22.57 16.51
N GLU A 668 -31.02 23.37 15.70
CA GLU A 668 -31.95 22.86 14.69
C GLU A 668 -31.22 22.15 13.54
N GLU A 669 -30.11 22.71 13.08
CA GLU A 669 -29.26 22.10 12.07
C GLU A 669 -28.61 20.82 12.61
N ALA A 670 -28.15 20.82 13.87
CA ALA A 670 -27.62 19.61 14.51
C ALA A 670 -28.67 18.48 14.57
N LEU A 671 -29.90 18.79 14.97
CA LEU A 671 -31.02 17.83 14.98
C LEU A 671 -31.32 17.29 13.58
N THR A 672 -31.27 18.16 12.55
CA THR A 672 -31.49 17.76 11.15
C THR A 672 -30.47 16.71 10.71
N GLU A 673 -29.18 16.93 10.99
CA GLU A 673 -28.13 15.99 10.60
C GLU A 673 -28.16 14.69 11.41
N PHE A 674 -28.46 14.77 12.71
CA PHE A 674 -28.66 13.57 13.53
C PHE A 674 -29.86 12.74 13.05
N ASN A 675 -30.95 13.36 12.63
CA ASN A 675 -32.08 12.66 12.03
C ASN A 675 -31.72 12.02 10.67
N ASN A 676 -30.86 12.65 9.86
CA ASN A 676 -30.32 12.04 8.65
C ASN A 676 -29.56 10.74 8.97
N VAL A 677 -28.77 10.72 10.05
CA VAL A 677 -28.09 9.50 10.51
C VAL A 677 -29.11 8.43 10.92
N LEU A 678 -30.11 8.77 11.74
CA LEU A 678 -31.13 7.81 12.19
C LEU A 678 -31.93 7.22 11.01
N ARG A 679 -32.18 8.00 9.95
CA ARG A 679 -32.86 7.53 8.73
C ARG A 679 -32.00 6.53 7.94
N LEU A 680 -30.69 6.71 7.94
CA LEU A 680 -29.75 5.83 7.25
C LEU A 680 -29.46 4.55 8.05
N ALA A 681 -29.34 4.65 9.38
CA ALA A 681 -29.06 3.54 10.29
C ALA A 681 -30.27 2.59 10.45
N LYS A 682 -30.38 1.60 9.56
CA LYS A 682 -31.54 0.68 9.45
C LYS A 682 -31.28 -0.77 9.89
N ASN A 683 -30.02 -1.22 9.91
CA ASN A 683 -29.68 -2.63 10.17
C ASN A 683 -29.13 -2.83 11.58
N GLU A 684 -29.06 -4.08 12.06
CA GLU A 684 -28.53 -4.42 13.39
C GLU A 684 -27.09 -3.94 13.63
N GLU A 685 -26.23 -3.96 12.60
CA GLU A 685 -24.86 -3.42 12.69
C GLU A 685 -24.83 -1.91 13.02
N ASP A 686 -25.87 -1.16 12.63
CA ASP A 686 -25.95 0.28 12.85
C ASP A 686 -26.56 0.63 14.22
N SER A 687 -27.06 -0.36 14.98
CA SER A 687 -27.77 -0.14 16.25
C SER A 687 -26.90 0.56 17.30
N SER A 688 -25.60 0.26 17.36
CA SER A 688 -24.67 0.95 18.28
C SER A 688 -24.57 2.44 17.94
N LYS A 689 -24.42 2.78 16.65
CA LYS A 689 -24.38 4.17 16.18
C LYS A 689 -25.72 4.87 16.40
N LYS A 690 -26.83 4.16 16.22
CA LYS A 690 -28.17 4.67 16.53
C LYS A 690 -28.32 5.05 18.00
N SER A 691 -27.83 4.22 18.92
CA SER A 691 -27.80 4.53 20.35
C SER A 691 -26.98 5.81 20.64
N GLU A 692 -25.78 5.93 20.06
CA GLU A 692 -24.93 7.13 20.18
C GLU A 692 -25.64 8.41 19.73
N ILE A 693 -26.28 8.38 18.56
CA ILE A 693 -26.99 9.56 18.04
C ILE A 693 -28.24 9.90 18.88
N LEU A 694 -28.95 8.90 19.40
CA LEU A 694 -30.06 9.14 20.32
C LEU A 694 -29.57 9.78 21.62
N LYS A 695 -28.38 9.41 22.12
CA LYS A 695 -27.73 10.08 23.25
C LYS A 695 -27.40 11.54 22.93
N ASP A 696 -26.82 11.81 21.76
CA ASP A 696 -26.47 13.17 21.33
C ASP A 696 -27.72 14.07 21.22
N ILE A 697 -28.80 13.55 20.63
CA ILE A 697 -30.10 14.24 20.58
C ILE A 697 -30.65 14.47 22.00
N GLY A 698 -30.55 13.47 22.88
CA GLY A 698 -30.96 13.58 24.27
C GLY A 698 -30.19 14.66 25.02
N ALA A 699 -28.88 14.75 24.81
CA ALA A 699 -28.02 15.78 25.40
C ALA A 699 -28.40 17.18 24.90
N LEU A 700 -28.66 17.33 23.61
CA LEU A 700 -29.10 18.59 23.00
C LEU A 700 -30.45 19.06 23.58
N TYR A 701 -31.41 18.16 23.78
CA TYR A 701 -32.66 18.51 24.47
C TYR A 701 -32.46 18.81 25.96
N LYS A 702 -31.51 18.15 26.63
CA LYS A 702 -31.17 18.41 28.04
C LYS A 702 -30.62 19.83 28.23
N GLU A 703 -29.77 20.28 27.31
CA GLU A 703 -29.22 21.66 27.34
C GLU A 703 -30.27 22.73 27.08
N GLN A 704 -31.27 22.44 26.25
CA GLN A 704 -32.44 23.30 26.07
C GLN A 704 -33.45 23.21 27.22
N GLU A 705 -33.11 22.51 28.31
CA GLU A 705 -33.99 22.24 29.46
C GLU A 705 -35.30 21.50 29.10
N LYS A 706 -35.39 20.91 27.91
CA LYS A 706 -36.51 20.09 27.42
C LYS A 706 -36.40 18.66 27.95
N TYR A 707 -36.44 18.54 29.27
CA TYR A 707 -36.11 17.30 30.00
C TYR A 707 -36.96 16.09 29.62
N ASP A 708 -38.25 16.27 29.32
CA ASP A 708 -39.13 15.14 28.98
C ASP A 708 -38.81 14.56 27.60
N GLN A 709 -38.41 15.42 26.64
CA GLN A 709 -37.91 14.98 25.35
C GLN A 709 -36.56 14.28 25.51
N ALA A 710 -35.64 14.86 26.28
CA ALA A 710 -34.34 14.24 26.58
C ALA A 710 -34.49 12.84 27.20
N LEU A 711 -35.40 12.67 28.17
CA LEU A 711 -35.72 11.38 28.78
C LEU A 711 -36.23 10.36 27.75
N LYS A 712 -37.07 10.78 26.80
CA LYS A 712 -37.57 9.90 25.73
C LYS A 712 -36.42 9.35 24.89
N PHE A 713 -35.45 10.19 24.54
CA PHE A 713 -34.30 9.78 23.72
C PHE A 713 -33.31 8.90 24.49
N PHE A 714 -32.94 9.27 25.73
CA PHE A 714 -32.06 8.43 26.55
C PHE A 714 -32.66 7.07 26.90
N LYS A 715 -33.98 6.98 27.13
CA LYS A 715 -34.65 5.69 27.33
C LYS A 715 -34.59 4.80 26.08
N ARG A 716 -34.74 5.39 24.89
CA ARG A 716 -34.61 4.64 23.62
C ARG A 716 -33.17 4.16 23.39
N ALA A 717 -32.17 4.99 23.69
CA ALA A 717 -30.76 4.61 23.65
C ALA A 717 -30.48 3.44 24.62
N LEU A 718 -31.00 3.54 25.85
CA LEU A 718 -30.88 2.50 26.88
C LEU A 718 -31.44 1.15 26.42
N THR A 719 -32.62 1.14 25.79
CA THR A 719 -33.22 -0.11 25.25
C THR A 719 -32.31 -0.76 24.22
N ILE A 720 -31.76 0.03 23.28
CA ILE A 720 -30.85 -0.48 22.25
C ILE A 720 -29.55 -1.00 22.88
N ASP A 721 -28.95 -0.25 23.82
CA ASP A 721 -27.72 -0.70 24.48
C ASP A 721 -27.95 -1.94 25.36
N GLN A 722 -29.17 -2.18 25.86
CA GLN A 722 -29.55 -3.43 26.52
C GLN A 722 -29.65 -4.60 25.54
N GLU A 723 -30.29 -4.41 24.38
CA GLU A 723 -30.40 -5.43 23.32
C GLU A 723 -29.01 -5.83 22.78
N LEU A 724 -28.09 -4.86 22.69
CA LEU A 724 -26.70 -5.07 22.24
C LEU A 724 -25.77 -5.64 23.33
N ASN A 725 -26.25 -5.85 24.56
CA ASN A 725 -25.40 -6.17 25.71
C ASN A 725 -24.23 -5.19 25.92
N ASN A 726 -24.42 -3.90 25.57
CA ASN A 726 -23.43 -2.84 25.72
C ASN A 726 -23.46 -2.27 27.15
N SER A 727 -22.69 -2.89 28.05
CA SER A 727 -22.62 -2.49 29.47
C SER A 727 -22.24 -1.02 29.69
N ILE A 728 -21.26 -0.51 28.93
CA ILE A 728 -20.79 0.88 29.05
C ILE A 728 -21.86 1.86 28.56
N GLY A 729 -22.51 1.55 27.42
CA GLY A 729 -23.61 2.35 26.88
C GLY A 729 -24.76 2.46 27.86
N LYS A 730 -25.20 1.33 28.43
CA LYS A 730 -26.25 1.25 29.46
C LYS A 730 -25.94 2.13 30.68
N LEU A 731 -24.69 2.09 31.18
CA LEU A 731 -24.28 2.91 32.33
C LEU A 731 -24.33 4.41 31.99
N THR A 732 -23.90 4.76 30.77
CA THR A 732 -23.92 6.15 30.28
C THR A 732 -25.36 6.67 30.14
N ASP A 733 -26.27 5.87 29.58
CA ASP A 733 -27.68 6.24 29.46
C ASP A 733 -28.36 6.40 30.82
N LEU A 734 -28.11 5.48 31.76
CA LEU A 734 -28.64 5.58 33.11
C LEU A 734 -28.12 6.83 33.84
N ASN A 735 -26.82 7.15 33.70
CA ASN A 735 -26.24 8.39 34.23
C ASN A 735 -26.94 9.63 33.65
N ASN A 736 -27.15 9.68 32.33
CA ASN A 736 -27.85 10.79 31.69
C ASN A 736 -29.30 10.94 32.18
N ILE A 737 -30.02 9.82 32.36
CA ILE A 737 -31.38 9.82 32.90
C ILE A 737 -31.38 10.30 34.36
N ALA A 738 -30.42 9.85 35.18
CA ALA A 738 -30.29 10.28 36.58
C ALA A 738 -30.01 11.77 36.69
N SER A 739 -29.06 12.29 35.88
CA SER A 739 -28.74 13.72 35.76
C SER A 739 -29.97 14.56 35.37
N ILE A 740 -30.86 14.07 34.51
CA ILE A 740 -32.11 14.78 34.22
C ILE A 740 -33.02 14.86 35.45
N TYR A 741 -33.21 13.76 36.18
CA TYR A 741 -34.03 13.79 37.38
C TYR A 741 -33.45 14.70 38.46
N GLU A 742 -32.12 14.76 38.56
CA GLU A 742 -31.42 15.72 39.42
C GLU A 742 -31.69 17.16 39.01
N ASN A 743 -31.59 17.50 37.71
CA ASN A 743 -31.92 18.82 37.20
C ASN A 743 -33.39 19.20 37.42
N LYS A 744 -34.31 18.22 37.35
CA LYS A 744 -35.73 18.38 37.74
C LYS A 744 -35.93 18.44 39.27
N LYS A 745 -34.87 18.45 40.07
CA LYS A 745 -34.86 18.38 41.54
C LYS A 745 -35.59 17.15 42.13
N ASN A 746 -35.79 16.11 41.33
CA ASN A 746 -36.37 14.84 41.76
C ASN A 746 -35.26 13.90 42.27
N PHE A 747 -34.69 14.25 43.42
CA PHE A 747 -33.52 13.54 43.95
C PHE A 747 -33.81 12.08 44.32
N SER A 748 -35.04 11.73 44.71
CA SER A 748 -35.40 10.34 45.05
C SER A 748 -35.29 9.41 43.85
N LYS A 749 -35.78 9.83 42.67
CA LYS A 749 -35.63 9.06 41.43
C LYS A 749 -34.17 9.02 40.97
N ALA A 750 -33.44 10.12 41.07
CA ALA A 750 -32.02 10.18 40.70
C ALA A 750 -31.18 9.19 41.55
N ILE A 751 -31.35 9.22 42.87
CA ILE A 751 -30.66 8.32 43.81
C ILE A 751 -30.95 6.86 43.47
N ARG A 752 -32.22 6.48 43.25
CA ARG A 752 -32.59 5.10 42.91
C ARG A 752 -31.92 4.60 41.63
N ILE A 753 -31.73 5.49 40.64
CA ILE A 753 -31.04 5.14 39.40
C ILE A 753 -29.53 5.02 39.65
N TYR A 754 -28.92 5.94 40.37
CA TYR A 754 -27.50 5.86 40.72
C TYR A 754 -27.18 4.61 41.59
N GLU A 755 -28.05 4.22 42.51
CA GLU A 755 -27.90 2.95 43.26
C GLU A 755 -27.94 1.72 42.33
N LYS A 756 -28.79 1.76 41.29
CA LYS A 756 -28.80 0.71 40.25
C LYS A 756 -27.50 0.70 39.45
N ILE A 757 -26.96 1.86 39.09
CA ILE A 757 -25.66 1.99 38.40
C ILE A 757 -24.56 1.44 39.30
N LEU A 758 -24.54 1.83 40.58
CA LEU A 758 -23.55 1.39 41.55
C LEU A 758 -23.56 -0.14 41.67
N LYS A 759 -24.73 -0.77 41.82
CA LYS A 759 -24.87 -2.24 41.88
C LYS A 759 -24.33 -2.94 40.63
N ILE A 760 -24.59 -2.39 39.44
CA ILE A 760 -24.03 -2.94 38.18
C ILE A 760 -22.51 -2.81 38.18
N THR A 761 -21.99 -1.64 38.58
CA THR A 761 -20.54 -1.39 38.57
C THR A 761 -19.78 -2.18 39.64
N GLU A 762 -20.39 -2.48 40.80
CA GLU A 762 -19.79 -3.30 41.85
C GLU A 762 -19.57 -4.76 41.43
N GLN A 763 -20.37 -5.24 40.48
CA GLN A 763 -20.28 -6.59 39.92
C GLN A 763 -19.38 -6.65 38.67
N SER A 764 -18.68 -5.56 38.32
CA SER A 764 -17.92 -5.42 37.07
C SER A 764 -16.59 -4.68 37.26
N GLU A 765 -15.69 -4.71 36.26
CA GLU A 765 -14.42 -3.96 36.28
C GLU A 765 -14.57 -2.48 35.87
N HIS A 766 -15.79 -1.93 35.78
CA HIS A 766 -16.06 -0.55 35.32
C HIS A 766 -15.79 0.51 36.42
N ILE A 767 -14.54 0.61 36.88
CA ILE A 767 -14.14 1.48 38.01
C ILE A 767 -14.42 2.95 37.73
N SER A 768 -14.21 3.46 36.51
CA SER A 768 -14.47 4.86 36.15
C SER A 768 -15.94 5.24 36.31
N ASN A 769 -16.87 4.42 35.82
CA ASN A 769 -18.31 4.66 35.99
C ASN A 769 -18.73 4.58 37.46
N ARG A 770 -18.10 3.70 38.25
CA ARG A 770 -18.31 3.63 39.69
C ARG A 770 -17.89 4.93 40.38
N ILE A 771 -16.72 5.46 40.04
CA ILE A 771 -16.20 6.71 40.59
C ILE A 771 -17.18 7.87 40.31
N VAL A 772 -17.60 8.03 39.04
CA VAL A 772 -18.57 9.05 38.65
C VAL A 772 -19.86 8.90 39.45
N CYS A 773 -20.43 7.69 39.51
CA CYS A 773 -21.66 7.43 40.25
C CYS A 773 -21.56 7.78 41.74
N LEU A 774 -20.44 7.44 42.40
CA LEU A 774 -20.21 7.78 43.81
C LEU A 774 -20.06 9.30 44.00
N ASN A 775 -19.40 9.99 43.08
CA ASN A 775 -19.30 11.44 43.10
C ASN A 775 -20.68 12.11 42.96
N GLU A 776 -21.50 11.69 41.99
CA GLU A 776 -22.86 12.22 41.79
C GLU A 776 -23.78 11.95 42.99
N LEU A 777 -23.72 10.76 43.60
CA LEU A 777 -24.45 10.48 44.84
C LEU A 777 -24.01 11.42 45.97
N GLY A 778 -22.69 11.64 46.11
CA GLY A 778 -22.13 12.59 47.07
C GLY A 778 -22.68 14.01 46.87
N GLU A 779 -22.69 14.48 45.62
CA GLU A 779 -23.20 15.80 45.25
C GLU A 779 -24.71 15.95 45.48
N ILE A 780 -25.50 14.92 45.19
CA ILE A 780 -26.94 14.93 45.49
C ILE A 780 -27.19 15.01 47.00
N TYR A 781 -26.46 14.24 47.81
CA TYR A 781 -26.59 14.31 49.26
C TYR A 781 -26.09 15.64 49.84
N ARG A 782 -25.06 16.26 49.24
CA ARG A 782 -24.62 17.62 49.56
C ARG A 782 -25.73 18.64 49.30
N LYS A 783 -26.39 18.58 48.14
CA LYS A 783 -27.55 19.45 47.80
C LYS A 783 -28.76 19.25 48.72
N GLN A 784 -28.87 18.10 49.39
CA GLN A 784 -29.87 17.83 50.43
C GLN A 784 -29.38 18.17 51.85
N GLU A 785 -28.21 18.79 51.99
CA GLU A 785 -27.55 19.12 53.28
C GLU A 785 -27.24 17.90 54.16
N LYS A 786 -27.25 16.69 53.58
CA LYS A 786 -26.92 15.42 54.26
C LYS A 786 -25.42 15.16 54.18
N TYR A 787 -24.63 16.05 54.77
CA TYR A 787 -23.17 16.07 54.60
C TYR A 787 -22.45 14.80 55.07
N SER A 788 -22.95 14.10 56.10
CA SER A 788 -22.35 12.85 56.56
C SER A 788 -22.38 11.75 55.50
N LYS A 789 -23.54 11.57 54.85
CA LYS A 789 -23.69 10.63 53.72
C LYS A 789 -22.91 11.08 52.50
N ALA A 790 -22.92 12.38 52.19
CA ALA A 790 -22.16 12.93 51.07
C ALA A 790 -20.66 12.64 51.19
N LEU A 791 -20.09 12.85 52.39
CA LEU A 791 -18.69 12.55 52.69
C LEU A 791 -18.36 11.05 52.58
N ASP A 792 -19.26 10.16 53.00
CA ASP A 792 -19.06 8.71 52.85
C ASP A 792 -18.90 8.30 51.37
N TYR A 793 -19.83 8.73 50.51
CA TYR A 793 -19.78 8.43 49.09
C TYR A 793 -18.54 9.02 48.40
N LEU A 794 -18.16 10.27 48.72
CA LEU A 794 -16.98 10.91 48.14
C LEU A 794 -15.66 10.29 48.61
N LYS A 795 -15.58 9.85 49.88
CA LYS A 795 -14.40 9.09 50.37
C LYS A 795 -14.28 7.74 49.66
N ARG A 796 -15.40 7.05 49.44
CA ARG A 796 -15.44 5.82 48.62
C ARG A 796 -15.01 6.11 47.18
N ALA A 797 -15.44 7.24 46.59
CA ALA A 797 -15.01 7.65 45.25
C ALA A 797 -13.50 7.89 45.20
N LEU A 798 -12.93 8.58 46.19
CA LEU A 798 -11.50 8.89 46.28
C LEU A 798 -10.63 7.63 46.39
N ASN A 799 -11.02 6.68 47.25
CA ASN A 799 -10.35 5.37 47.36
C ASN A 799 -10.39 4.59 46.04
N ASN A 800 -11.45 4.76 45.25
CA ASN A 800 -11.54 4.17 43.92
C ASN A 800 -10.62 4.84 42.90
N CYS A 801 -10.39 6.15 43.01
CA CYS A 801 -9.43 6.85 42.17
C CYS A 801 -8.00 6.35 42.36
N GLU A 802 -7.62 5.89 43.56
CA GLU A 802 -6.28 5.31 43.80
C GLU A 802 -6.02 4.05 42.96
N LYS A 803 -7.09 3.39 42.50
CA LYS A 803 -7.03 2.22 41.60
C LYS A 803 -7.00 2.61 40.12
N THR A 804 -6.93 3.91 39.81
CA THR A 804 -6.95 4.45 38.44
C THR A 804 -5.81 5.46 38.25
N ASN A 805 -5.18 5.48 37.07
CA ASN A 805 -4.18 6.50 36.72
C ASN A 805 -4.81 7.79 36.15
N ASP A 806 -6.11 8.02 36.36
CA ASP A 806 -6.83 9.17 35.82
C ASP A 806 -7.00 10.27 36.87
N TYR A 807 -6.19 11.32 36.70
CA TYR A 807 -6.13 12.44 37.62
C TYR A 807 -7.37 13.35 37.57
N SER A 808 -8.17 13.30 36.49
CA SER A 808 -9.36 14.14 36.33
C SER A 808 -10.45 13.81 37.36
N TYR A 809 -10.70 12.53 37.59
CA TYR A 809 -11.66 12.07 38.59
C TYR A 809 -11.22 12.47 40.01
N LYS A 810 -9.93 12.30 40.31
CA LYS A 810 -9.38 12.69 41.62
C LYS A 810 -9.54 14.19 41.85
N PHE A 811 -9.27 15.01 40.84
CA PHE A 811 -9.48 16.46 40.88
C PHE A 811 -10.95 16.83 41.13
N ALA A 812 -11.89 16.21 40.42
CA ALA A 812 -13.33 16.46 40.59
C ALA A 812 -13.79 16.13 42.02
N ILE A 813 -13.39 14.98 42.56
CA ILE A 813 -13.80 14.54 43.91
C ILE A 813 -13.19 15.42 45.01
N LEU A 814 -11.92 15.82 44.87
CA LEU A 814 -11.29 16.75 45.82
C LEU A 814 -12.00 18.10 45.82
N ASN A 815 -12.45 18.58 44.66
CA ASN A 815 -13.29 19.77 44.55
C ASN A 815 -14.66 19.62 45.24
N SER A 816 -15.32 18.48 45.06
CA SER A 816 -16.60 18.16 45.72
C SER A 816 -16.42 18.11 47.25
N LEU A 817 -15.38 17.42 47.74
CA LEU A 817 -15.04 17.36 49.17
C LEU A 817 -14.74 18.74 49.74
N ALA A 818 -13.94 19.56 49.05
CA ALA A 818 -13.64 20.92 49.47
C ALA A 818 -14.91 21.77 49.60
N SER A 819 -15.86 21.61 48.66
CA SER A 819 -17.13 22.35 48.68
C SER A 819 -17.98 21.97 49.89
N ILE A 820 -18.03 20.69 50.28
CA ILE A 820 -18.72 20.25 51.51
C ILE A 820 -18.05 20.81 52.75
N TYR A 821 -16.73 20.74 52.86
CA TYR A 821 -16.02 21.27 54.03
C TYR A 821 -16.18 22.79 54.16
N TYR A 822 -16.25 23.51 53.04
CA TYR A 822 -16.57 24.93 53.00
C TYR A 822 -17.98 25.22 53.51
N GLU A 823 -18.99 24.46 53.04
CA GLU A 823 -20.39 24.60 53.50
C GLU A 823 -20.58 24.25 54.99
N LYS A 824 -19.72 23.38 55.53
CA LYS A 824 -19.64 23.07 56.97
C LYS A 824 -18.79 24.06 57.78
N GLU A 825 -18.32 25.14 57.16
CA GLU A 825 -17.43 26.15 57.75
C GLU A 825 -16.08 25.62 58.25
N ASN A 826 -15.68 24.41 57.82
CA ASN A 826 -14.35 23.87 58.09
C ASN A 826 -13.37 24.30 56.98
N TYR A 827 -13.01 25.59 57.00
CA TYR A 827 -12.19 26.22 55.99
C TYR A 827 -10.77 25.63 55.89
N LYS A 828 -10.19 25.16 57.00
CA LYS A 828 -8.86 24.53 57.03
C LYS A 828 -8.84 23.25 56.19
N GLU A 829 -9.82 22.38 56.37
CA GLU A 829 -9.90 21.12 55.62
C GLU A 829 -10.28 21.38 54.15
N ALA A 830 -11.18 22.34 53.88
CA ALA A 830 -11.52 22.74 52.53
C ALA A 830 -10.28 23.23 51.75
N LEU A 831 -9.46 24.08 52.37
CA LEU A 831 -8.19 24.55 51.82
C LEU A 831 -7.20 23.41 51.56
N HIS A 832 -7.08 22.47 52.51
CA HIS A 832 -6.21 21.30 52.37
C HIS A 832 -6.57 20.48 51.13
N ARG A 833 -7.86 20.21 50.89
CA ARG A 833 -8.33 19.46 49.71
C ARG A 833 -8.10 20.20 48.39
N LEU A 834 -8.30 21.52 48.35
CA LEU A 834 -7.99 22.30 47.14
C LEU A 834 -6.49 22.36 46.85
N LYS A 835 -5.63 22.43 47.88
CA LYS A 835 -4.17 22.34 47.70
C LYS A 835 -3.71 20.95 47.27
N GLU A 836 -4.41 19.90 47.67
CA GLU A 836 -4.17 18.55 47.11
C GLU A 836 -4.54 18.51 45.63
N ALA A 837 -5.67 19.12 45.24
CA ALA A 837 -6.09 19.23 43.86
C ALA A 837 -5.11 20.06 43.00
N SER A 838 -4.48 21.11 43.56
CA SER A 838 -3.52 21.96 42.83
C SER A 838 -2.26 21.22 42.41
N LYS A 839 -1.75 20.35 43.29
CA LYS A 839 -0.54 19.55 43.04
C LYS A 839 -0.72 18.52 41.93
N ILE A 840 -1.97 18.18 41.62
CA ILE A 840 -2.33 17.16 40.62
C ILE A 840 -2.55 17.81 39.24
N SER A 841 -2.86 19.11 39.17
CA SER A 841 -3.07 19.84 37.91
C SER A 841 -1.77 19.99 37.12
N ARG A 842 -1.70 19.46 35.89
CA ARG A 842 -0.52 19.58 35.02
C ARG A 842 -0.50 20.93 34.27
N PRO A 843 0.68 21.50 33.96
CA PRO A 843 0.79 22.83 33.33
C PRO A 843 0.23 22.94 31.91
N SER A 844 0.10 21.84 31.17
CA SER A 844 -0.06 21.89 29.72
C SER A 844 -1.48 21.82 29.18
N ASN A 845 -2.54 21.69 30.02
CA ASN A 845 -3.87 21.45 29.46
C ASN A 845 -5.08 22.23 29.99
N GLU A 846 -5.13 22.83 31.18
CA GLU A 846 -6.36 23.55 31.58
C GLU A 846 -6.09 24.78 32.45
N TYR A 847 -5.74 25.88 31.78
CA TYR A 847 -5.75 27.23 32.38
C TYR A 847 -7.09 27.52 33.10
N LYS A 848 -8.21 26.92 32.64
CA LYS A 848 -9.55 27.06 33.24
C LYS A 848 -9.66 26.40 34.62
N GLU A 849 -9.11 25.20 34.80
CA GLU A 849 -9.12 24.50 36.09
C GLU A 849 -8.23 25.21 37.10
N GLN A 850 -7.05 25.68 36.67
CA GLN A 850 -6.15 26.46 37.50
C GLN A 850 -6.79 27.80 37.92
N ALA A 851 -7.45 28.50 36.99
CA ALA A 851 -8.18 29.73 37.29
C ALA A 851 -9.27 29.49 38.34
N LEU A 852 -10.04 28.40 38.19
CA LEU A 852 -11.11 28.03 39.13
C LEU A 852 -10.56 27.67 40.52
N LEU A 853 -9.45 26.94 40.56
CA LEU A 853 -8.83 26.53 41.79
C LEU A 853 -8.27 27.71 42.57
N ASN A 854 -7.56 28.60 41.88
CA ASN A 854 -7.07 29.85 42.44
C ASN A 854 -8.21 30.71 42.98
N TRP A 855 -9.32 30.81 42.24
CA TRP A 855 -10.50 31.52 42.72
C TRP A 855 -11.04 30.92 44.02
N LYS A 856 -11.31 29.60 44.06
CA LYS A 856 -11.85 28.94 45.25
C LYS A 856 -10.92 29.05 46.46
N ILE A 857 -9.61 28.88 46.27
CA ILE A 857 -8.60 29.05 47.33
C ILE A 857 -8.63 30.48 47.87
N GLY A 858 -8.67 31.48 46.99
CA GLY A 858 -8.76 32.89 47.38
C GLY A 858 -10.03 33.22 48.20
N ILE A 859 -11.17 32.64 47.82
CA ILE A 859 -12.43 32.78 48.59
C ILE A 859 -12.29 32.17 50.00
N ILE A 860 -11.65 31.00 50.13
CA ILE A 860 -11.45 30.36 51.44
C ILE A 860 -10.53 31.20 52.32
N TYR A 861 -9.41 31.69 51.79
CA TYR A 861 -8.51 32.58 52.53
C TYR A 861 -9.22 33.87 52.97
N SER A 862 -10.09 34.43 52.12
CA SER A 862 -10.93 35.57 52.49
C SER A 862 -11.86 35.26 53.67
N LYS A 863 -12.42 34.06 53.77
CA LYS A 863 -13.28 33.63 54.89
C LYS A 863 -12.49 33.34 56.17
N MET A 864 -11.24 32.92 56.04
CA MET A 864 -10.32 32.70 57.17
C MET A 864 -9.70 33.99 57.71
N GLY A 865 -9.89 35.14 57.04
CA GLY A 865 -9.31 36.43 57.43
C GLY A 865 -7.88 36.67 56.92
N GLU A 866 -7.32 35.75 56.11
CA GLU A 866 -5.97 35.87 55.55
C GLU A 866 -5.98 36.69 54.25
N LYS A 867 -6.09 38.01 54.40
CA LYS A 867 -6.35 38.94 53.29
C LYS A 867 -5.28 38.95 52.19
N ASN A 868 -4.00 38.90 52.54
CA ASN A 868 -2.91 38.94 51.55
C ASN A 868 -2.91 37.68 50.67
N ASN A 869 -3.05 36.50 51.29
CA ASN A 869 -3.18 35.23 50.58
C ASN A 869 -4.46 35.22 49.72
N ALA A 870 -5.56 35.78 50.20
CA ALA A 870 -6.80 35.88 49.42
C ALA A 870 -6.60 36.70 48.13
N LEU A 871 -5.94 37.86 48.21
CA LEU A 871 -5.69 38.73 47.07
C LEU A 871 -4.78 38.07 46.03
N GLU A 872 -3.66 37.49 46.45
CA GLU A 872 -2.70 36.82 45.55
C GLU A 872 -3.38 35.74 44.68
N TYR A 873 -4.15 34.85 45.30
CA TYR A 873 -4.84 33.78 44.56
C TYR A 873 -5.98 34.31 43.68
N LEU A 874 -6.69 35.36 44.10
CA LEU A 874 -7.74 35.98 43.28
C LEU A 874 -7.16 36.72 42.06
N GLU A 875 -6.02 37.39 42.20
CA GLU A 875 -5.33 38.08 41.10
C GLU A 875 -4.77 37.09 40.08
N ASN A 876 -4.16 36.00 40.55
CA ASN A 876 -3.70 34.90 39.69
C ASN A 876 -4.88 34.26 38.93
N SER A 877 -6.02 34.07 39.59
CA SER A 877 -7.25 33.61 38.93
C SER A 877 -7.74 34.59 37.86
N LEU A 878 -7.70 35.89 38.15
CA LEU A 878 -8.13 36.94 37.23
C LEU A 878 -7.27 37.01 35.97
N ALA A 879 -5.95 36.90 36.11
CA ALA A 879 -5.01 36.88 34.98
C ALA A 879 -5.31 35.70 34.05
N LEU A 880 -5.52 34.52 34.63
CA LEU A 880 -5.85 33.30 33.87
C LEU A 880 -7.21 33.41 33.17
N TYR A 881 -8.25 33.94 33.84
CA TYR A 881 -9.56 34.11 33.19
C TYR A 881 -9.54 35.12 32.05
N LYS A 882 -8.69 36.15 32.11
CA LYS A 882 -8.46 37.09 31.00
C LYS A 882 -7.80 36.40 29.80
N GLU A 883 -6.79 35.57 30.05
CA GLU A 883 -6.08 34.83 29.00
C GLU A 883 -7.01 33.85 28.26
N ILE A 884 -8.00 33.28 28.96
CA ILE A 884 -8.98 32.34 28.39
C ILE A 884 -10.20 33.05 27.78
N GLY A 885 -10.42 34.34 28.08
CA GLY A 885 -11.56 35.11 27.56
C GLY A 885 -12.91 34.81 28.23
N LEU A 886 -12.94 34.52 29.53
CA LEU A 886 -14.18 34.25 30.29
C LEU A 886 -14.65 35.50 31.08
N GLU A 887 -15.28 36.44 30.38
CA GLU A 887 -15.66 37.77 30.92
C GLU A 887 -16.58 37.73 32.16
N ASP A 888 -17.51 36.78 32.23
CA ASP A 888 -18.41 36.65 33.38
C ASP A 888 -17.68 36.29 34.68
N MET A 889 -16.69 35.40 34.58
CA MET A 889 -15.87 35.01 35.72
C MET A 889 -14.89 36.11 36.08
N GLU A 890 -14.33 36.80 35.08
CA GLU A 890 -13.50 37.99 35.30
C GLU A 890 -14.24 39.03 36.16
N LYS A 891 -15.50 39.36 35.83
CA LYS A 891 -16.34 40.28 36.61
C LYS A 891 -16.58 39.80 38.03
N LYS A 892 -16.86 38.50 38.22
CA LYS A 892 -17.09 37.90 39.55
C LYS A 892 -15.84 37.95 40.44
N VAL A 893 -14.67 37.65 39.89
CA VAL A 893 -13.38 37.69 40.60
C VAL A 893 -13.03 39.14 40.94
N LYS A 894 -13.14 40.08 39.99
CA LYS A 894 -12.94 41.53 40.23
C LYS A 894 -13.83 42.06 41.36
N THR A 895 -15.10 41.66 41.38
CA THR A 895 -16.04 42.09 42.43
C THR A 895 -15.57 41.63 43.82
N HIS A 896 -15.01 40.43 43.93
CA HIS A 896 -14.47 39.92 45.20
C HIS A 896 -13.18 40.63 45.61
N ILE A 897 -12.27 40.86 44.67
CA ILE A 897 -11.05 41.65 44.90
C ILE A 897 -11.43 43.05 45.40
N ASN A 898 -12.35 43.75 44.75
CA ASN A 898 -12.79 45.09 45.15
C ASN A 898 -13.43 45.10 46.56
N LYS A 899 -14.22 44.09 46.92
CA LYS A 899 -14.80 43.96 48.27
C LYS A 899 -13.73 43.74 49.35
N LEU A 900 -12.67 42.99 49.04
CA LEU A 900 -11.54 42.77 49.93
C LEU A 900 -10.70 44.04 50.09
N SER A 901 -10.44 44.76 48.99
CA SER A 901 -9.63 45.98 48.97
C SER A 901 -10.35 47.19 49.60
N ASN A 902 -11.68 47.31 49.50
CA ASN A 902 -12.41 48.43 50.10
C ASN A 902 -12.52 48.37 51.65
N LYS A 903 -12.28 47.21 52.26
CA LYS A 903 -12.09 47.06 53.73
C LYS A 903 -10.71 47.58 54.22
N ILE A 904 -10.07 48.50 53.49
CA ILE A 904 -8.78 49.14 53.84
C ILE A 904 -9.00 50.62 54.23
N ILE A 905 -10.19 51.19 53.98
CA ILE A 905 -10.47 52.63 54.21
C ILE A 905 -11.48 52.86 55.37
N GLN A 906 -11.81 51.82 56.13
CA GLN A 906 -12.44 51.92 57.46
C GLN A 906 -11.56 51.17 58.44
#